data_AF-A0A2F0APZ4-F1
#
_entry.id   AF-A0A2F0APZ4-F1
#
_cell.length_a   1.000
_cell.length_b   1.000
_cell.length_c   1.000
_cell.angle_alpha   90.00
_cell.angle_beta   90.00
_cell.angle_gamma   90.00
#
_symmetry.space_group_name_H-M   'P 1'
#
loop_
_entity.id
_entity.type
_entity.pdbx_description
1 polymer ?
#
loop_
_entity_poly.entity_id
_entity_poly.type
_entity_poly.pdbx_seq_one_letter_code
_entity_poly.pdbx_strand_id
1 'polypeptide(L)'
;MGRLTQKSPTFGWFYLLLLLVCLPRFVQAQDDEKVAANAPPKLTKAPSVTEFIDATYPLDAKAQGIEAKVTVAFTVTTNGTAEDIEVIESAGDAFDQAAIAAVKRFKFSPAEVDGEIAPVRIQYTYNFTLRQAAEPMPNPSTNSDSDPPNGKAAGGGRLIGRLILKGYRTPLVGFEVKLSTGVQSFTDEEGRFRFETVPTGTVIVSVDQADFFPIESEETISEGKETDVTYFIERKSFDDSVVVVGKRVKKDVVKRTIRIEEIRLIPGTNGDALSVIQNLPGAARTPFGNTDLILRGGGRTQAYLNQQLIPLPFHFGGLRSTVSSALISDIQIYPSNFGVEYGRINGGVVDIQLREPRRDAVHGFVEADVFDAGLLIEMPIGDSGGLAIAFRRSYFDAILAVALPADSAVSLPTAPRYYDAQILYTNSHGPHAYKLLAYGSSDRVVALLSEANENNPQARGSARLALEWIGGQAEWSYRFKPGMKNTLNLSYLTTSTEASFGSTVDLDFLFHQVLIRDTVDLTLSDSFKLRMGLDADILWSRIDAYGSGGPPKEGEPTNSSGLEETIGIDLADFLPSPATWIEVQASWGPVLFVPGLRLDYLAPTDEYILQPRVTTRWQTTQDLVLKAGYGFYAQTPEGDEFNEGLGNPNIKSERGWHLSAGTEYKITESLAFDGSVFYKDFDRLVRRVDDPAVRVDNQGIGRAYGLELLLRQNLTSRFFGWIAYTLQRSERRDAPGEEWRLFDTDQTHNLILVGQYKLTRKWTLGLRFRYVTGNPDTPVEDTIYEADADRFVPIYGDTNSQRFDNFHQLDLRVDREWTFDTWRLTAYLDVRNVYNRANASARNYNYDFSESMPRFEIPVVPSFGVRGEF
;
A
#
# COMPACT_ATOMS: atom_id res chain seq x y z
N MET A 1 20.73 20.27 -47.99
CA MET A 1 19.52 19.92 -48.75
C MET A 1 19.47 18.39 -48.81
N GLY A 2 18.53 17.61 -48.26
CA GLY A 2 17.32 17.82 -47.46
C GLY A 2 16.77 16.42 -47.04
N ARG A 3 16.27 16.33 -45.81
CA ARG A 3 15.64 15.21 -45.04
C ARG A 3 14.62 14.30 -45.78
N LEU A 4 14.46 13.06 -45.25
CA LEU A 4 13.23 12.36 -44.75
C LEU A 4 13.55 10.83 -44.66
N THR A 5 13.80 10.19 -43.51
CA THR A 5 12.96 9.63 -42.40
C THR A 5 11.86 8.61 -42.76
N GLN A 6 11.78 7.58 -41.89
CA GLN A 6 10.76 6.53 -41.66
C GLN A 6 10.85 5.23 -42.48
N LYS A 7 11.02 4.10 -41.76
CA LYS A 7 10.15 2.91 -41.83
C LYS A 7 10.23 2.12 -40.51
N SER A 8 9.05 1.70 -40.08
CA SER A 8 8.62 1.27 -38.74
C SER A 8 8.80 -0.23 -38.47
N PRO A 9 8.85 -0.68 -37.21
CA PRO A 9 8.90 -2.10 -36.90
C PRO A 9 7.61 -2.64 -36.23
N THR A 10 7.41 -3.95 -36.33
CA THR A 10 6.24 -4.69 -35.86
C THR A 10 6.56 -5.86 -34.90
N PHE A 11 5.52 -6.32 -34.19
CA PHE A 11 5.42 -7.38 -33.16
C PHE A 11 6.03 -7.13 -31.76
N GLY A 12 5.35 -6.25 -31.01
CA GLY A 12 5.32 -6.18 -29.54
C GLY A 12 4.03 -5.50 -29.04
N TRP A 13 2.93 -5.60 -29.81
CA TRP A 13 1.94 -4.53 -29.92
C TRP A 13 0.71 -4.56 -29.00
N PHE A 14 0.47 -5.62 -28.21
CA PHE A 14 -0.65 -5.57 -27.26
C PHE A 14 -0.45 -4.52 -26.14
N TYR A 15 0.80 -4.14 -25.88
CA TYR A 15 1.17 -3.13 -24.88
C TYR A 15 1.72 -1.82 -25.48
N LEU A 16 2.00 -1.76 -26.79
CA LEU A 16 2.69 -0.63 -27.43
C LEU A 16 1.77 0.58 -27.72
N LEU A 17 0.47 0.48 -27.42
CA LEU A 17 -0.51 1.51 -27.77
C LEU A 17 -0.48 2.79 -26.93
N LEU A 18 0.30 2.81 -25.85
CA LEU A 18 0.41 3.97 -24.95
C LEU A 18 1.52 4.97 -25.32
N LEU A 19 2.25 4.72 -26.40
CA LEU A 19 3.60 5.26 -26.59
C LEU A 19 3.74 6.44 -27.58
N LEU A 20 2.65 7.05 -28.05
CA LEU A 20 2.70 7.95 -29.22
C LEU A 20 2.42 9.45 -28.99
N VAL A 21 2.69 10.03 -27.81
CA VAL A 21 2.51 11.49 -27.63
C VAL A 21 3.70 12.18 -26.93
N CYS A 22 4.37 13.05 -27.72
CA CYS A 22 5.22 14.22 -27.38
C CYS A 22 6.78 14.14 -27.43
N LEU A 23 7.33 14.90 -28.39
CA LEU A 23 8.71 15.46 -28.54
C LEU A 23 8.75 16.91 -27.94
N PRO A 24 9.87 17.69 -27.90
CA PRO A 24 11.33 17.44 -27.93
C PRO A 24 12.13 18.10 -26.77
N ARG A 25 13.46 17.90 -26.81
CA ARG A 25 14.56 18.22 -25.87
C ARG A 25 14.82 19.70 -25.50
N PHE A 26 15.22 19.94 -24.24
CA PHE A 26 16.21 20.96 -23.83
C PHE A 26 17.14 20.36 -22.76
N VAL A 27 18.45 20.56 -22.90
CA VAL A 27 19.48 20.25 -21.87
C VAL A 27 20.45 21.44 -21.82
N GLN A 28 20.74 21.93 -20.61
CA GLN A 28 22.05 22.48 -20.29
C GLN A 28 22.35 22.30 -18.79
N ALA A 29 23.54 21.76 -18.50
CA ALA A 29 24.15 21.46 -17.20
C ALA A 29 24.53 22.75 -16.43
N GLN A 30 24.28 22.84 -15.12
CA GLN A 30 25.12 22.47 -13.96
C GLN A 30 26.30 23.44 -13.73
N ASP A 31 26.37 24.01 -12.52
CA ASP A 31 27.61 24.11 -11.74
C ASP A 31 27.27 24.44 -10.26
N ASP A 32 27.85 23.62 -9.37
CA ASP A 32 27.91 23.82 -7.91
C ASP A 32 29.15 24.65 -7.57
N GLU A 33 29.08 25.52 -6.56
CA GLU A 33 30.26 25.79 -5.75
C GLU A 33 29.91 26.09 -4.27
N LYS A 34 30.55 25.33 -3.38
CA LYS A 34 30.54 25.48 -1.93
C LYS A 34 31.51 26.58 -1.50
N VAL A 35 31.15 27.37 -0.49
CA VAL A 35 32.11 27.99 0.43
C VAL A 35 31.60 27.87 1.86
N ALA A 36 32.46 27.30 2.73
CA ALA A 36 32.27 27.24 4.17
C ALA A 36 33.11 28.33 4.85
N ALA A 37 32.55 28.97 5.90
CA ALA A 37 33.32 29.46 7.06
C ALA A 37 32.41 29.94 8.20
N ASN A 38 32.71 29.44 9.41
CA ASN A 38 32.41 29.95 10.76
C ASN A 38 30.95 30.21 11.13
N ALA A 39 30.25 29.11 11.45
CA ALA A 39 28.98 29.16 12.17
C ALA A 39 29.23 29.24 13.69
N PRO A 40 28.41 30.01 14.45
CA PRO A 40 28.44 30.01 15.91
C PRO A 40 28.14 28.60 16.47
N PRO A 41 28.60 28.28 17.69
CA PRO A 41 28.41 26.97 18.29
C PRO A 41 26.94 26.58 18.23
N LYS A 42 26.66 25.46 17.56
CA LYS A 42 25.30 25.01 17.28
C LYS A 42 24.94 23.95 18.30
N LEU A 43 23.85 24.18 19.03
CA LEU A 43 23.22 23.13 19.84
C LEU A 43 22.82 21.99 18.88
N THR A 44 23.63 20.93 18.83
CA THR A 44 23.43 19.76 17.98
C THR A 44 22.42 18.81 18.59
N LYS A 45 22.24 18.86 19.91
CA LYS A 45 21.23 18.12 20.67
C LYS A 45 20.79 18.91 21.89
N ALA A 46 19.51 19.28 21.93
CA ALA A 46 18.93 19.92 23.10
C ALA A 46 18.74 18.89 24.25
N PRO A 47 18.89 19.31 25.52
CA PRO A 47 18.61 18.44 26.64
C PRO A 47 17.11 18.15 26.70
N SER A 48 16.75 16.90 26.93
CA SER A 48 15.36 16.45 27.13
C SER A 48 15.16 15.97 28.56
N VAL A 49 13.99 16.23 29.14
CA VAL A 49 13.64 15.75 30.48
C VAL A 49 13.53 14.23 30.43
N THR A 50 14.37 13.52 31.20
CA THR A 50 14.31 12.06 31.37
C THR A 50 13.51 11.66 32.61
N GLU A 51 13.46 12.53 33.61
CA GLU A 51 12.62 12.37 34.80
C GLU A 51 11.96 13.71 35.13
N PHE A 52 10.65 13.75 34.99
CA PHE A 52 9.82 14.93 35.25
C PHE A 52 9.22 14.84 36.66
N ILE A 53 9.21 15.97 37.37
CA ILE A 53 8.61 16.10 38.70
C ILE A 53 7.49 17.14 38.65
N ASP A 54 6.28 16.77 39.06
CA ASP A 54 5.20 17.74 39.18
C ASP A 54 5.50 18.75 40.30
N ALA A 55 5.27 20.03 40.02
CA ALA A 55 5.30 21.07 41.05
C ALA A 55 4.08 20.91 41.96
N THR A 56 4.33 20.95 43.27
CA THR A 56 3.23 20.83 44.25
C THR A 56 2.42 22.12 44.27
N TYR A 57 1.12 22.01 43.99
CA TYR A 57 0.23 23.17 44.00
C TYR A 57 0.16 23.78 45.42
N PRO A 58 0.43 25.08 45.60
CA PRO A 58 0.29 25.75 46.90
C PRO A 58 -1.15 25.63 47.43
N LEU A 59 -1.32 25.09 48.64
CA LEU A 59 -2.64 24.74 49.18
C LEU A 59 -3.58 25.94 49.32
N ASP A 60 -3.07 27.09 49.74
CA ASP A 60 -3.87 28.32 49.89
C ASP A 60 -4.35 28.83 48.52
N ALA A 61 -3.50 28.74 47.49
CA ALA A 61 -3.85 29.13 46.13
C ALA A 61 -4.83 28.13 45.48
N LYS A 62 -4.70 26.84 45.81
CA LYS A 62 -5.64 25.79 45.41
C LYS A 62 -7.03 26.01 46.03
N ALA A 63 -7.10 26.40 47.30
CA ALA A 63 -8.36 26.70 47.99
C ALA A 63 -9.05 27.95 47.44
N GLN A 64 -8.29 28.88 46.87
CA GLN A 64 -8.77 30.13 46.29
C GLN A 64 -9.00 30.06 44.78
N GLY A 65 -8.76 28.91 44.14
CA GLY A 65 -8.98 28.75 42.70
C GLY A 65 -7.94 29.47 41.82
N ILE A 66 -6.79 29.86 42.37
CA ILE A 66 -5.81 30.73 41.69
C ILE A 66 -4.91 29.88 40.81
N GLU A 67 -5.04 30.02 39.49
CA GLU A 67 -4.11 29.48 38.49
C GLU A 67 -2.94 30.43 38.26
N ALA A 68 -1.78 29.89 37.94
CA ALA A 68 -0.53 30.65 37.90
C ALA A 68 0.47 30.08 36.90
N LYS A 69 1.29 30.95 36.31
CA LYS A 69 2.36 30.58 35.39
C LYS A 69 3.70 31.04 35.94
N VAL A 70 4.59 30.10 36.24
CA VAL A 70 5.96 30.39 36.70
C VAL A 70 6.95 29.94 35.63
N THR A 71 7.78 30.84 35.14
CA THR A 71 8.88 30.51 34.22
C THR A 71 10.20 30.59 34.96
N VAL A 72 10.98 29.50 34.94
CA VAL A 72 12.32 29.42 35.54
C VAL A 72 13.37 29.17 34.47
N ALA A 73 14.50 29.87 34.53
CA ALA A 73 15.70 29.58 33.76
C ALA A 73 16.72 28.83 34.62
N PHE A 74 17.39 27.84 34.07
CA PHE A 74 18.43 27.10 34.79
C PHE A 74 19.40 26.44 33.81
N THR A 75 20.60 26.16 34.28
CA THR A 75 21.64 25.46 33.55
C THR A 75 21.44 23.95 33.70
N VAL A 76 21.26 23.23 32.60
CA VAL A 76 21.38 21.77 32.58
C VAL A 76 22.87 21.43 32.53
N THR A 77 23.38 20.76 33.55
CA THR A 77 24.79 20.36 33.64
C THR A 77 25.08 19.19 32.70
N THR A 78 26.37 18.90 32.50
CA THR A 78 26.83 17.71 31.74
C THR A 78 26.39 16.38 32.38
N ASN A 79 25.99 16.39 33.66
CA ASN A 79 25.46 15.23 34.39
C ASN A 79 23.93 15.17 34.38
N GLY A 80 23.25 16.05 33.63
CA GLY A 80 21.80 16.03 33.48
C GLY A 80 21.03 16.56 34.71
N THR A 81 21.64 17.41 35.54
CA THR A 81 20.99 18.07 36.68
C THR A 81 20.74 19.55 36.40
N ALA A 82 19.75 20.15 37.08
CA ALA A 82 19.47 21.57 37.00
C ALA A 82 20.23 22.36 38.08
N GLU A 83 21.03 23.34 37.67
CA GLU A 83 21.77 24.29 38.52
C GLU A 83 21.51 25.73 38.08
N ASP A 84 21.91 26.73 38.88
CA ASP A 84 21.71 28.16 38.60
C ASP A 84 20.25 28.57 38.30
N ILE A 85 19.31 28.02 39.07
CA ILE A 85 17.87 28.25 38.88
C ILE A 85 17.49 29.68 39.25
N GLU A 86 16.87 30.38 38.31
CA GLU A 86 16.41 31.76 38.40
C GLU A 86 14.96 31.85 37.94
N VAL A 87 14.11 32.55 38.69
CA VAL A 87 12.73 32.82 38.27
C VAL A 87 12.75 34.00 37.29
N ILE A 88 12.31 33.75 36.07
CA ILE A 88 12.20 34.75 35.00
C ILE A 88 10.83 35.41 35.02
N GLU A 89 9.79 34.63 35.28
CA GLU A 89 8.41 35.10 35.37
C GLU A 89 7.82 34.53 36.67
N SER A 90 7.60 35.42 37.64
CA SER A 90 7.05 35.08 38.95
C SER A 90 5.53 35.09 38.91
N ALA A 91 4.91 34.12 39.59
CA ALA A 91 3.47 34.15 39.87
C ALA A 91 3.17 34.23 41.37
N GLY A 92 4.14 34.70 42.15
CA GLY A 92 4.10 34.81 43.61
C GLY A 92 4.95 33.75 44.31
N ASP A 93 5.53 34.14 45.45
CA ASP A 93 6.55 33.37 46.17
C ASP A 93 6.21 31.90 46.39
N ALA A 94 4.93 31.58 46.64
CA ALA A 94 4.49 30.22 46.87
C ALA A 94 4.55 29.34 45.60
N PHE A 95 4.16 29.88 44.45
CA PHE A 95 4.26 29.18 43.17
C PHE A 95 5.70 29.11 42.68
N ASP A 96 6.47 30.18 42.91
CA ASP A 96 7.87 30.24 42.55
C ASP A 96 8.69 29.18 43.30
N GLN A 97 8.48 29.06 44.62
CA GLN A 97 9.15 28.02 45.41
C GLN A 97 8.72 26.61 45.00
N ALA A 98 7.45 26.40 44.65
CA ALA A 98 6.97 25.10 44.16
C ALA A 98 7.62 24.71 42.82
N ALA A 99 7.75 25.66 41.88
CA ALA A 99 8.42 25.44 40.61
C ALA A 99 9.93 25.17 40.79
N ILE A 100 10.62 25.98 41.61
CA ILE A 100 12.05 25.79 41.90
C ILE A 100 12.31 24.42 42.55
N ALA A 101 11.49 24.04 43.54
CA ALA A 101 11.63 22.77 44.24
C ALA A 101 11.46 21.55 43.33
N ALA A 102 10.57 21.66 42.33
CA ALA A 102 10.36 20.62 41.33
C ALA A 102 11.51 20.56 40.32
N VAL A 103 11.95 21.69 39.75
CA VAL A 103 13.06 21.75 38.80
C VAL A 103 14.38 21.22 39.37
N LYS A 104 14.68 21.47 40.65
CA LYS A 104 15.88 20.92 41.32
C LYS A 104 15.97 19.39 41.28
N ARG A 105 14.82 18.72 41.11
CA ARG A 105 14.71 17.26 41.12
C ARG A 105 14.59 16.66 39.72
N PHE A 106 14.61 17.47 38.67
CA PHE A 106 14.57 16.95 37.30
C PHE A 106 15.86 16.23 36.96
N LYS A 107 15.73 15.25 36.05
CA LYS A 107 16.85 14.69 35.32
C LYS A 107 16.69 14.98 33.84
N PHE A 108 17.79 15.32 33.20
CA PHE A 108 17.87 15.64 31.78
C PHE A 108 18.88 14.74 31.08
N SER A 109 18.68 14.51 29.78
CA SER A 109 19.77 14.10 28.91
C SER A 109 20.78 15.27 28.75
N PRO A 110 22.10 15.01 28.71
CA PRO A 110 23.08 16.07 28.48
C PRO A 110 22.87 16.73 27.12
N ALA A 111 23.08 18.05 27.05
CA ALA A 111 23.05 18.78 25.79
C ALA A 111 24.36 18.57 25.02
N GLU A 112 24.29 18.56 23.69
CA GLU A 112 25.47 18.55 22.83
C GLU A 112 25.54 19.86 22.04
N VAL A 113 26.71 20.51 22.10
CA VAL A 113 27.04 21.70 21.32
C VAL A 113 28.21 21.31 20.42
N ASP A 114 28.03 21.42 19.12
CA ASP A 114 29.00 20.98 18.10
C ASP A 114 29.45 19.52 18.25
N GLY A 115 28.56 18.66 18.77
CA GLY A 115 28.81 17.22 18.97
C GLY A 115 29.54 16.86 20.27
N GLU A 116 29.87 17.82 21.14
CA GLU A 116 30.42 17.56 22.48
C GLU A 116 29.43 17.92 23.59
N ILE A 117 29.46 17.15 24.68
CA ILE A 117 28.58 17.37 25.83
C ILE A 117 28.97 18.69 26.52
N ALA A 118 28.03 19.63 26.58
CA ALA A 118 28.25 20.94 27.20
C ALA A 118 27.04 21.35 28.05
N PRO A 119 27.24 22.11 29.14
CA PRO A 119 26.12 22.65 29.89
C PRO A 119 25.39 23.72 29.07
N VAL A 120 24.06 23.73 29.13
CA VAL A 120 23.22 24.71 28.41
C VAL A 120 22.15 25.29 29.32
N ARG A 121 21.92 26.60 29.22
CA ARG A 121 20.86 27.30 29.95
C ARG A 121 19.55 27.19 29.19
N ILE A 122 18.51 26.70 29.84
CA ILE A 122 17.16 26.56 29.26
C ILE A 122 16.13 27.28 30.13
N GLN A 123 14.98 27.58 29.55
CA GLN A 123 13.80 28.08 30.28
C GLN A 123 12.73 27.00 30.31
N TYR A 124 12.09 26.84 31.45
CA TYR A 124 11.00 25.89 31.67
C TYR A 124 9.84 26.60 32.39
N THR A 125 8.63 26.40 31.90
CA THR A 125 7.43 27.05 32.44
C THR A 125 6.52 26.02 33.09
N TYR A 126 6.17 26.22 34.35
CA TYR A 126 5.07 25.53 35.04
C TYR A 126 3.78 26.31 34.90
N ASN A 127 2.74 25.64 34.41
CA ASN A 127 1.37 26.12 34.45
C ASN A 127 0.63 25.37 35.57
N PHE A 128 0.31 26.08 36.65
CA PHE A 128 -0.52 25.58 37.75
C PHE A 128 -1.98 25.76 37.36
N THR A 129 -2.63 24.68 36.92
CA THR A 129 -4.05 24.67 36.53
C THR A 129 -4.88 23.74 37.40
N LEU A 130 -6.14 24.09 37.64
CA LEU A 130 -7.09 23.31 38.43
C LEU A 130 -7.99 22.51 37.49
N ARG A 131 -7.64 21.26 37.22
CA ARG A 131 -8.48 20.36 36.43
C ARG A 131 -9.67 19.88 37.27
N GLN A 132 -10.87 20.33 36.95
CA GLN A 132 -12.10 19.80 37.56
C GLN A 132 -12.40 18.42 36.94
N ALA A 133 -12.60 17.41 37.79
CA ALA A 133 -13.08 16.10 37.38
C ALA A 133 -14.52 16.23 36.86
N ALA A 134 -14.80 15.67 35.68
CA ALA A 134 -16.14 15.66 35.10
C ALA A 134 -17.11 14.86 35.98
N GLU A 135 -18.11 15.53 36.52
CA GLU A 135 -19.30 14.85 37.05
C GLU A 135 -20.28 14.55 35.89
N PRO A 136 -21.00 13.41 35.95
CA PRO A 136 -21.99 13.08 34.93
C PRO A 136 -23.20 14.01 35.08
N MET A 137 -23.52 14.78 34.03
CA MET A 137 -24.70 15.63 34.04
C MET A 137 -26.00 14.83 33.82
N PRO A 138 -27.12 15.26 34.42
CA PRO A 138 -28.39 14.56 34.35
C PRO A 138 -29.11 14.78 33.02
N ASN A 139 -29.91 13.78 32.68
CA ASN A 139 -30.78 13.64 31.51
C ASN A 139 -31.77 14.82 31.35
N PRO A 140 -32.01 15.37 30.14
CA PRO A 140 -32.96 16.46 29.95
C PRO A 140 -34.38 15.90 29.76
N SER A 141 -35.20 15.95 30.81
CA SER A 141 -36.66 16.10 30.67
C SER A 141 -37.33 16.35 32.02
N THR A 142 -38.06 17.46 32.15
CA THR A 142 -39.52 17.53 32.41
C THR A 142 -39.91 18.96 32.84
N ASN A 143 -41.05 19.39 32.32
CA ASN A 143 -41.64 20.73 32.42
C ASN A 143 -41.85 21.24 33.86
N SER A 144 -41.78 22.57 34.04
CA SER A 144 -42.91 23.32 34.59
C SER A 144 -42.76 24.82 34.34
N ASP A 145 -43.75 25.39 33.66
CA ASP A 145 -44.12 26.79 33.75
C ASP A 145 -44.20 27.22 35.21
N SER A 146 -43.35 28.16 35.61
CA SER A 146 -43.64 29.11 36.67
C SER A 146 -42.73 30.32 36.50
N ASP A 147 -43.30 31.39 35.94
CA ASP A 147 -42.75 32.74 35.95
C ASP A 147 -42.48 33.16 37.42
N PRO A 148 -41.32 33.78 37.73
CA PRO A 148 -41.37 35.14 38.26
C PRO A 148 -40.10 35.98 37.94
N PRO A 149 -40.02 37.23 38.44
CA PRO A 149 -40.75 38.42 38.02
C PRO A 149 -39.80 39.42 37.34
N ASN A 150 -40.39 40.43 36.69
CA ASN A 150 -39.73 41.65 36.19
C ASN A 150 -38.49 42.09 37.01
N GLY A 151 -37.31 41.80 36.45
CA GLY A 151 -36.04 42.44 36.77
C GLY A 151 -35.31 42.65 35.45
N LYS A 152 -35.05 43.92 35.09
CA LYS A 152 -34.38 44.32 33.85
C LYS A 152 -33.11 43.49 33.62
N ALA A 153 -33.14 42.60 32.63
CA ALA A 153 -31.95 41.98 32.09
C ALA A 153 -31.06 43.08 31.50
N ALA A 154 -29.79 43.10 31.90
CA ALA A 154 -28.80 43.94 31.26
C ALA A 154 -28.74 43.56 29.76
N GLY A 155 -28.98 44.54 28.88
CA GLY A 155 -29.06 44.36 27.44
C GLY A 155 -27.84 43.63 26.89
N GLY A 156 -28.08 42.47 26.29
CA GLY A 156 -27.11 41.65 25.59
C GLY A 156 -27.80 40.94 24.42
N GLY A 157 -27.03 40.56 23.42
CA GLY A 157 -27.49 39.64 22.37
C GLY A 157 -27.16 38.19 22.72
N ARG A 158 -27.62 37.27 21.89
CA ARG A 158 -27.31 35.83 21.98
C ARG A 158 -26.36 35.45 20.85
N LEU A 159 -25.34 34.65 21.14
CA LEU A 159 -24.47 34.07 20.12
C LEU A 159 -24.56 32.56 20.20
N ILE A 160 -25.07 31.94 19.16
CA ILE A 160 -24.99 30.49 18.96
C ILE A 160 -24.05 30.22 17.79
N GLY A 161 -23.45 29.06 17.77
CA GLY A 161 -22.70 28.68 16.59
C GLY A 161 -22.26 27.25 16.58
N ARG A 162 -21.52 26.89 15.54
CA ARG A 162 -21.02 25.54 15.29
C ARG A 162 -19.55 25.57 14.92
N LEU A 163 -18.77 24.68 15.52
CA LEU A 163 -17.36 24.48 15.19
C LEU A 163 -17.21 23.19 14.39
N ILE A 164 -16.62 23.32 13.21
CA ILE A 164 -16.49 22.25 12.23
C ILE A 164 -15.04 22.13 11.78
N LEU A 165 -14.55 20.91 11.62
CA LEU A 165 -13.25 20.64 11.00
C LEU A 165 -13.29 21.09 9.53
N LYS A 166 -12.41 22.03 9.19
CA LYS A 166 -12.27 22.56 7.84
C LYS A 166 -11.93 21.43 6.86
N GLY A 167 -12.68 21.33 5.77
CA GLY A 167 -12.46 20.35 4.71
C GLY A 167 -13.29 19.05 4.82
N TYR A 168 -13.49 18.50 6.02
CA TYR A 168 -14.17 17.20 6.24
C TYR A 168 -15.57 17.31 6.82
N ARG A 169 -15.99 18.52 7.24
CA ARG A 169 -17.31 18.78 7.85
C ARG A 169 -17.59 17.99 9.14
N THR A 170 -16.57 17.38 9.73
CA THR A 170 -16.69 16.66 11.00
C THR A 170 -16.92 17.69 12.14
N PRO A 171 -18.00 17.54 12.93
CA PRO A 171 -18.21 18.36 14.12
C PRO A 171 -17.08 18.18 15.12
N LEU A 172 -16.58 19.28 15.66
CA LEU A 172 -15.52 19.24 16.67
C LEU A 172 -16.13 19.27 18.06
N VAL A 173 -16.07 18.14 18.76
CA VAL A 173 -16.71 17.92 20.08
C VAL A 173 -15.76 18.28 21.21
N GLY A 174 -16.27 18.97 22.24
CA GLY A 174 -15.51 19.31 23.45
C GLY A 174 -14.46 20.43 23.26
N PHE A 175 -14.55 21.21 22.18
CA PHE A 175 -13.66 22.32 21.91
C PHE A 175 -14.07 23.55 22.72
N GLU A 176 -13.08 24.17 23.34
CA GLU A 176 -13.26 25.43 24.05
C GLU A 176 -13.36 26.61 23.07
N VAL A 177 -14.44 27.38 23.18
CA VAL A 177 -14.70 28.62 22.43
C VAL A 177 -14.71 29.79 23.41
N LYS A 178 -13.86 30.81 23.18
CA LYS A 178 -13.70 31.97 24.08
C LYS A 178 -14.11 33.27 23.40
N LEU A 179 -14.85 34.11 24.12
CA LEU A 179 -15.10 35.49 23.75
C LEU A 179 -14.01 36.40 24.32
N SER A 180 -13.71 37.51 23.63
CA SER A 180 -12.85 38.60 24.13
C SER A 180 -13.31 39.20 25.47
N THR A 181 -14.56 38.96 25.85
CA THR A 181 -15.11 39.33 27.17
C THR A 181 -14.67 38.38 28.29
N GLY A 182 -13.96 37.29 27.97
CA GLY A 182 -13.52 36.25 28.90
C GLY A 182 -14.54 35.13 29.13
N VAL A 183 -15.73 35.21 28.54
CA VAL A 183 -16.75 34.15 28.64
C VAL A 183 -16.37 32.98 27.72
N GLN A 184 -16.52 31.75 28.20
CA GLN A 184 -16.22 30.53 27.44
C GLN A 184 -17.41 29.59 27.34
N SER A 185 -17.43 28.78 26.29
CA SER A 185 -18.42 27.73 26.02
C SER A 185 -17.72 26.53 25.40
N PHE A 186 -18.32 25.35 25.49
CA PHE A 186 -17.77 24.12 24.90
C PHE A 186 -18.73 23.57 23.84
N THR A 187 -18.17 22.95 22.82
CA THR A 187 -18.97 22.36 21.75
C THR A 187 -19.58 21.01 22.14
N ASP A 188 -20.85 20.79 21.78
CA ASP A 188 -21.59 19.54 21.98
C ASP A 188 -21.22 18.44 20.95
N GLU A 189 -21.93 17.30 20.96
CA GLU A 189 -21.72 16.18 20.04
C GLU A 189 -21.95 16.55 18.56
N GLU A 190 -22.77 17.57 18.30
CA GLU A 190 -22.96 18.14 16.97
C GLU A 190 -22.02 19.32 16.68
N GLY A 191 -21.08 19.62 17.56
CA GLY A 191 -20.12 20.71 17.44
C GLY A 191 -20.69 22.09 17.74
N ARG A 192 -21.89 22.19 18.33
CA ARG A 192 -22.56 23.47 18.63
C ARG A 192 -22.11 24.04 19.96
N PHE A 193 -21.96 25.35 20.02
CA PHE A 193 -21.71 26.12 21.23
C PHE A 193 -22.75 27.23 21.37
N ARG A 194 -22.92 27.74 22.59
CA ARG A 194 -23.86 28.83 22.87
C ARG A 194 -23.36 29.77 23.95
N PHE A 195 -23.73 31.05 23.79
CA PHE A 195 -23.57 32.12 24.77
C PHE A 195 -24.91 32.84 24.91
N GLU A 196 -25.59 32.66 26.05
CA GLU A 196 -26.95 33.18 26.28
C GLU A 196 -26.98 34.71 26.52
N THR A 197 -25.87 35.32 26.93
CA THR A 197 -25.78 36.76 27.17
C THR A 197 -24.42 37.29 26.75
N VAL A 198 -24.38 37.99 25.63
CA VAL A 198 -23.17 38.61 25.08
C VAL A 198 -23.36 40.13 25.01
N PRO A 199 -22.41 40.95 25.51
CA PRO A 199 -22.51 42.40 25.42
C PRO A 199 -22.76 42.87 23.98
N THR A 200 -23.64 43.86 23.83
CA THR A 200 -23.93 44.47 22.53
C THR A 200 -22.70 45.21 22.00
N GLY A 201 -22.34 45.00 20.73
CA GLY A 201 -21.13 45.53 20.12
C GLY A 201 -20.31 44.43 19.42
N THR A 202 -19.09 44.77 19.04
CA THR A 202 -18.15 43.80 18.43
C THR A 202 -17.49 42.95 19.51
N VAL A 203 -17.53 41.64 19.35
CA VAL A 203 -16.86 40.65 20.21
C VAL A 203 -15.93 39.78 19.36
N ILE A 204 -14.71 39.54 19.82
CA ILE A 204 -13.83 38.55 19.19
C ILE A 204 -14.17 37.17 19.74
N VAL A 205 -14.41 36.20 18.86
CA VAL A 205 -14.53 34.78 19.17
C VAL A 205 -13.22 34.09 18.81
N SER A 206 -12.68 33.32 19.74
CA SER A 206 -11.39 32.64 19.59
C SER A 206 -11.49 31.16 19.93
N VAL A 207 -10.77 30.34 19.17
CA VAL A 207 -10.58 28.91 19.41
C VAL A 207 -9.10 28.63 19.23
N ASP A 208 -8.42 28.23 20.31
CA ASP A 208 -7.00 27.85 20.29
C ASP A 208 -6.82 26.47 20.92
N GLN A 209 -6.36 25.52 20.11
CA GLN A 209 -6.14 24.13 20.49
C GLN A 209 -4.79 23.66 19.93
N ALA A 210 -4.09 22.80 20.68
CA ALA A 210 -2.71 22.40 20.38
C ALA A 210 -2.55 21.89 18.93
N ASP A 211 -3.50 21.06 18.46
CA ASP A 211 -3.45 20.39 17.16
C ASP A 211 -4.08 21.19 16.02
N PHE A 212 -4.58 22.40 16.28
CA PHE A 212 -5.33 23.20 15.31
C PHE A 212 -4.73 24.59 15.13
N PHE A 213 -4.90 25.18 13.95
CA PHE A 213 -4.57 26.59 13.77
C PHE A 213 -5.58 27.43 14.54
N PRO A 214 -5.12 28.40 15.36
CA PRO A 214 -6.05 29.23 16.11
C PRO A 214 -6.91 30.03 15.15
N ILE A 215 -8.17 30.21 15.53
CA ILE A 215 -9.09 31.13 14.84
C ILE A 215 -9.39 32.30 15.77
N GLU A 216 -9.47 33.48 15.19
CA GLU A 216 -10.03 34.68 15.82
C GLU A 216 -10.99 35.32 14.81
N SER A 217 -12.25 35.53 15.20
CA SER A 217 -13.31 36.11 14.36
C SER A 217 -14.00 37.26 15.09
N GLU A 218 -14.24 38.37 14.41
CA GLU A 218 -15.00 39.49 14.95
C GLU A 218 -16.50 39.32 14.63
N GLU A 219 -17.32 39.21 15.67
CA GLU A 219 -18.77 39.11 15.55
C GLU A 219 -19.46 40.36 16.08
N THR A 220 -20.48 40.84 15.37
CA THR A 220 -21.28 41.98 15.83
C THR A 220 -22.55 41.49 16.51
N ILE A 221 -22.67 41.77 17.80
CA ILE A 221 -23.79 41.36 18.64
C ILE A 221 -24.77 42.53 18.77
N SER A 222 -26.02 42.30 18.37
CA SER A 222 -27.11 43.26 18.52
C SER A 222 -28.00 42.90 19.70
N GLU A 223 -28.48 43.91 20.42
CA GLU A 223 -29.36 43.73 21.58
C GLU A 223 -30.63 42.95 21.22
N GLY A 224 -30.95 41.92 22.00
CA GLY A 224 -32.15 41.10 21.80
C GLY A 224 -32.19 40.26 20.52
N LYS A 225 -31.08 40.20 19.76
CA LYS A 225 -30.96 39.37 18.55
C LYS A 225 -30.06 38.15 18.81
N GLU A 226 -30.34 37.10 18.07
CA GLU A 226 -29.51 35.90 17.97
C GLU A 226 -28.60 35.99 16.75
N THR A 227 -27.31 35.89 16.99
CA THR A 227 -26.28 35.74 15.96
C THR A 227 -25.92 34.26 15.86
N ASP A 228 -26.05 33.68 14.67
CA ASP A 228 -25.70 32.28 14.38
C ASP A 228 -24.46 32.24 13.47
N VAL A 229 -23.40 31.57 13.91
CA VAL A 229 -22.09 31.53 13.25
C VAL A 229 -21.60 30.10 13.07
N THR A 230 -20.88 29.85 11.98
CA THR A 230 -20.17 28.57 11.79
C THR A 230 -18.70 28.84 11.56
N TYR A 231 -17.86 28.22 12.38
CA TYR A 231 -16.41 28.34 12.31
C TYR A 231 -15.79 27.07 11.74
N PHE A 232 -14.98 27.22 10.70
CA PHE A 232 -14.18 26.14 10.12
C PHE A 232 -12.73 26.27 10.57
N ILE A 233 -12.27 25.32 11.39
CA ILE A 233 -10.91 25.32 11.92
C ILE A 233 -10.04 24.27 11.23
N GLU A 234 -8.84 24.67 10.82
CA GLU A 234 -7.88 23.82 10.12
C GLU A 234 -6.96 23.12 11.10
N ARG A 235 -6.74 21.82 10.92
CA ARG A 235 -5.81 21.02 11.75
C ARG A 235 -4.36 21.26 11.31
N LYS A 236 -3.42 21.37 12.27
CA LYS A 236 -1.97 21.57 12.01
C LYS A 236 -1.30 20.34 11.39
N SER A 237 -1.81 19.14 11.68
CA SER A 237 -1.34 17.87 11.14
C SER A 237 -2.56 17.01 10.77
N PHE A 238 -2.63 16.55 9.52
CA PHE A 238 -3.62 15.55 9.10
C PHE A 238 -3.18 14.18 9.60
N ASP A 239 -3.27 13.97 10.91
CA ASP A 239 -3.38 12.63 11.47
C ASP A 239 -4.85 12.47 11.87
N ASP A 240 -5.70 12.19 10.88
CA ASP A 240 -7.12 11.86 11.11
C ASP A 240 -7.28 10.48 11.74
N SER A 241 -6.18 9.75 11.85
CA SER A 241 -6.07 8.56 12.65
C SER A 241 -5.29 8.86 13.91
N VAL A 242 -5.97 8.99 15.05
CA VAL A 242 -5.33 8.55 16.29
C VAL A 242 -5.20 7.04 16.16
N VAL A 243 -4.18 6.56 15.44
CA VAL A 243 -3.82 5.14 15.48
C VAL A 243 -3.23 4.95 16.86
N VAL A 244 -4.08 4.58 17.81
CA VAL A 244 -3.61 3.83 18.97
C VAL A 244 -3.10 2.52 18.40
N VAL A 245 -1.82 2.50 18.02
CA VAL A 245 -1.12 1.26 17.68
C VAL A 245 -1.00 0.51 18.98
N GLY A 246 -2.02 -0.26 19.33
CA GLY A 246 -1.81 -1.40 20.20
C GLY A 246 -0.69 -2.21 19.57
N LYS A 247 0.46 -2.31 20.26
CA LYS A 247 1.58 -3.15 19.81
C LYS A 247 1.09 -4.61 19.78
N ARG A 248 0.47 -5.03 18.68
CA ARG A 248 0.21 -6.44 18.43
C ARG A 248 1.57 -7.07 18.16
N VAL A 249 1.93 -8.08 18.94
CA VAL A 249 3.16 -8.83 18.73
C VAL A 249 3.13 -9.36 17.30
N LYS A 250 4.06 -8.89 16.46
CA LYS A 250 4.26 -9.38 15.09
C LYS A 250 4.77 -10.82 15.20
N LYS A 251 4.13 -11.78 14.52
CA LYS A 251 4.55 -13.19 14.54
C LYS A 251 5.49 -13.57 13.39
N ASP A 252 5.52 -12.77 12.33
CA ASP A 252 6.14 -13.13 11.05
C ASP A 252 7.64 -12.82 11.01
N VAL A 253 8.42 -13.61 10.23
CA VAL A 253 9.87 -13.39 10.06
C VAL A 253 10.13 -12.17 9.19
N VAL A 254 9.50 -12.08 8.02
CA VAL A 254 9.58 -10.93 7.13
C VAL A 254 8.16 -10.58 6.70
N LYS A 255 7.59 -9.61 7.41
CA LYS A 255 6.32 -8.98 7.05
C LYS A 255 6.55 -7.49 6.86
N ARG A 256 6.20 -7.00 5.69
CA ARG A 256 6.22 -5.56 5.39
C ARG A 256 4.79 -5.05 5.37
N THR A 257 4.61 -3.90 6.00
CA THR A 257 3.32 -3.19 6.05
C THR A 257 3.56 -1.79 5.55
N ILE A 258 2.75 -1.37 4.58
CA ILE A 258 2.74 0.00 4.07
C ILE A 258 1.34 0.55 4.30
N ARG A 259 1.25 1.76 4.85
CA ARG A 259 -0.02 2.44 5.13
C ARG A 259 -0.40 3.38 3.99
N ILE A 260 -1.69 3.60 3.78
CA ILE A 260 -2.20 4.33 2.62
C ILE A 260 -1.72 5.79 2.54
N GLU A 261 -1.48 6.44 3.68
CA GLU A 261 -1.01 7.84 3.74
C GLU A 261 0.40 7.99 3.15
N GLU A 262 1.22 6.95 3.27
CA GLU A 262 2.57 6.89 2.70
C GLU A 262 2.52 6.56 1.21
N ILE A 263 1.55 5.74 0.81
CA ILE A 263 1.41 5.18 -0.53
C ILE A 263 1.04 6.23 -1.59
N ARG A 264 0.06 7.08 -1.29
CA ARG A 264 -0.56 7.98 -2.29
C ARG A 264 0.39 9.01 -2.89
N LEU A 265 1.47 9.29 -2.18
CA LEU A 265 2.37 10.38 -2.49
C LEU A 265 3.65 9.90 -3.20
N ILE A 266 3.82 8.58 -3.39
CA ILE A 266 5.05 8.01 -3.97
C ILE A 266 5.10 8.30 -5.47
N PRO A 267 6.17 8.91 -5.99
CA PRO A 267 6.29 9.19 -7.41
C PRO A 267 6.27 7.94 -8.28
N GLY A 268 5.70 8.09 -9.47
CA GLY A 268 5.63 7.06 -10.51
C GLY A 268 4.75 5.87 -10.14
N THR A 269 3.93 5.97 -9.10
CA THR A 269 2.76 5.10 -8.87
C THR A 269 1.45 5.81 -9.20
N ASN A 270 1.48 7.12 -9.46
CA ASN A 270 0.29 7.95 -9.67
C ASN A 270 -0.79 7.71 -8.59
N GLY A 271 -0.39 7.52 -7.33
CA GLY A 271 -1.30 7.26 -6.21
C GLY A 271 -1.80 5.81 -6.06
N ASP A 272 -1.31 4.87 -6.87
CA ASP A 272 -1.70 3.46 -6.83
C ASP A 272 -1.02 2.67 -5.69
N ALA A 273 -1.83 1.99 -4.88
CA ALA A 273 -1.34 1.28 -3.70
C ALA A 273 -0.57 0.00 -3.97
N LEU A 274 -1.05 -0.84 -4.88
CA LEU A 274 -0.41 -2.13 -5.16
C LEU A 274 0.90 -1.93 -5.91
N SER A 275 1.02 -0.87 -6.71
CA SER A 275 2.27 -0.51 -7.39
C SER A 275 3.41 -0.18 -6.43
N VAL A 276 3.11 0.16 -5.16
CA VAL A 276 4.15 0.44 -4.14
C VAL A 276 4.87 -0.83 -3.70
N ILE A 277 4.28 -2.02 -3.88
CA ILE A 277 4.91 -3.31 -3.54
C ILE A 277 6.27 -3.44 -4.23
N GLN A 278 6.36 -3.01 -5.49
CA GLN A 278 7.60 -3.03 -6.28
C GLN A 278 8.70 -2.08 -5.75
N ASN A 279 8.39 -1.22 -4.77
CA ASN A 279 9.34 -0.30 -4.15
C ASN A 279 9.91 -0.84 -2.81
N LEU A 280 9.68 -2.12 -2.51
CA LEU A 280 10.19 -2.79 -1.31
C LEU A 280 11.30 -3.80 -1.64
N PRO A 281 12.16 -4.15 -0.67
CA PRO A 281 13.20 -5.16 -0.91
C PRO A 281 12.56 -6.51 -1.27
N GLY A 282 13.25 -7.37 -1.99
CA GLY A 282 12.76 -8.68 -2.40
C GLY A 282 11.64 -8.65 -3.45
N ALA A 283 11.04 -7.51 -3.78
CA ALA A 283 10.09 -7.41 -4.88
C ALA A 283 10.83 -7.19 -6.20
N ALA A 284 10.66 -8.10 -7.15
CA ALA A 284 11.28 -7.96 -8.46
C ALA A 284 10.56 -6.91 -9.31
N ARG A 285 11.31 -6.29 -10.20
CA ARG A 285 10.80 -5.36 -11.21
C ARG A 285 10.34 -6.17 -12.42
N THR A 286 9.06 -6.15 -12.74
CA THR A 286 8.55 -6.84 -13.94
C THR A 286 8.58 -5.92 -15.17
N PRO A 287 8.94 -6.45 -16.36
CA PRO A 287 8.79 -5.73 -17.63
C PRO A 287 7.38 -5.14 -17.79
N PHE A 288 7.28 -3.98 -18.43
CA PHE A 288 5.98 -3.43 -18.76
C PHE A 288 5.21 -4.42 -19.65
N GLY A 289 3.94 -4.65 -19.33
CA GLY A 289 3.14 -5.72 -19.95
C GLY A 289 3.00 -6.97 -19.09
N ASN A 290 3.86 -7.16 -18.08
CA ASN A 290 3.73 -8.25 -17.12
C ASN A 290 3.02 -7.75 -15.85
N THR A 291 1.99 -8.47 -15.42
CA THR A 291 1.14 -8.13 -14.26
C THR A 291 1.49 -8.92 -13.00
N ASP A 292 2.50 -9.79 -13.06
CA ASP A 292 2.88 -10.67 -11.97
C ASP A 292 3.54 -9.89 -10.84
N LEU A 293 3.28 -10.37 -9.62
CA LEU A 293 4.04 -10.00 -8.45
C LEU A 293 5.09 -11.09 -8.23
N ILE A 294 6.35 -10.69 -8.10
CA ILE A 294 7.45 -11.63 -7.92
C ILE A 294 8.22 -11.24 -6.67
N LEU A 295 8.31 -12.16 -5.71
CA LEU A 295 9.01 -11.97 -4.45
C LEU A 295 10.18 -12.97 -4.34
N ARG A 296 11.36 -12.47 -3.97
CA ARG A 296 12.61 -13.23 -3.73
C ARG A 296 13.05 -14.11 -4.90
N GLY A 297 12.74 -13.70 -6.13
CA GLY A 297 13.01 -14.49 -7.34
C GLY A 297 12.42 -15.89 -7.31
N GLY A 298 11.42 -16.15 -6.45
CA GLY A 298 10.76 -17.44 -6.33
C GLY A 298 9.68 -17.65 -7.39
N GLY A 299 8.91 -18.73 -7.24
CA GLY A 299 7.73 -18.98 -8.07
C GLY A 299 6.58 -17.98 -7.82
N ARG A 300 5.39 -18.33 -8.30
CA ARG A 300 4.20 -17.48 -8.34
C ARG A 300 3.81 -16.89 -6.96
N THR A 301 3.68 -15.57 -6.90
CA THR A 301 3.13 -14.85 -5.72
C THR A 301 1.63 -14.65 -5.91
N GLN A 302 0.84 -14.89 -4.88
CA GLN A 302 -0.60 -14.62 -4.94
C GLN A 302 -0.96 -13.34 -4.17
N ALA A 303 -1.89 -12.58 -4.74
CA ALA A 303 -2.47 -11.38 -4.13
C ALA A 303 -3.87 -11.71 -3.58
N TYR A 304 -4.16 -11.21 -2.39
CA TYR A 304 -5.42 -11.42 -1.69
C TYR A 304 -6.05 -10.09 -1.27
N LEU A 305 -7.38 -10.03 -1.27
CA LEU A 305 -8.19 -8.97 -0.67
C LEU A 305 -8.93 -9.53 0.55
N ASN A 306 -8.52 -9.18 1.77
CA ASN A 306 -8.98 -9.83 3.00
C ASN A 306 -8.94 -11.37 2.88
N GLN A 307 -7.79 -11.92 2.49
CA GLN A 307 -7.58 -13.37 2.28
C GLN A 307 -8.38 -14.01 1.12
N GLN A 308 -9.02 -13.21 0.26
CA GLN A 308 -9.67 -13.67 -0.98
C GLN A 308 -8.79 -13.46 -2.19
N LEU A 309 -8.59 -14.47 -3.05
CA LEU A 309 -7.72 -14.33 -4.23
C LEU A 309 -8.19 -13.19 -5.14
N ILE A 310 -7.23 -12.37 -5.61
CA ILE A 310 -7.46 -11.40 -6.70
C ILE A 310 -6.82 -11.98 -7.96
N PRO A 311 -7.60 -12.32 -9.01
CA PRO A 311 -7.07 -12.93 -10.22
C PRO A 311 -6.10 -12.04 -10.97
N LEU A 312 -6.50 -10.78 -11.17
CA LEU A 312 -5.73 -9.80 -11.93
C LEU A 312 -5.53 -8.56 -11.05
N PRO A 313 -4.37 -8.42 -10.38
CA PRO A 313 -4.10 -7.29 -9.49
C PRO A 313 -3.84 -5.98 -10.23
N PHE A 314 -3.52 -6.02 -11.53
CA PHE A 314 -3.21 -4.84 -12.34
C PHE A 314 -3.81 -4.87 -13.74
N HIS A 315 -4.29 -3.71 -14.19
CA HIS A 315 -4.70 -3.42 -15.56
C HIS A 315 -3.52 -3.19 -16.50
N PHE A 316 -3.71 -3.56 -17.77
CA PHE A 316 -2.90 -3.16 -18.92
C PHE A 316 -1.39 -3.18 -18.66
N GLY A 317 -0.89 -4.30 -18.12
CA GLY A 317 0.55 -4.53 -18.00
C GLY A 317 1.20 -3.84 -16.82
N GLY A 318 0.46 -3.65 -15.72
CA GLY A 318 1.00 -3.13 -14.46
C GLY A 318 0.85 -1.61 -14.29
N LEU A 319 -0.02 -0.94 -15.05
CA LEU A 319 -0.16 0.53 -14.99
C LEU A 319 -0.95 0.99 -13.76
N ARG A 320 -2.02 0.27 -13.47
CA ARG A 320 -3.04 0.63 -12.49
C ARG A 320 -3.55 -0.62 -11.82
N SER A 321 -3.75 -0.57 -10.51
CA SER A 321 -4.30 -1.68 -9.76
C SER A 321 -5.82 -1.72 -9.86
N THR A 322 -6.35 -2.94 -9.83
CA THR A 322 -7.79 -3.24 -9.94
C THR A 322 -8.55 -3.03 -8.62
N VAL A 323 -7.82 -2.81 -7.52
CA VAL A 323 -8.39 -2.53 -6.20
C VAL A 323 -8.29 -1.04 -5.89
N SER A 324 -9.42 -0.41 -5.55
CA SER A 324 -9.42 0.99 -5.12
C SER A 324 -8.53 1.19 -3.89
N SER A 325 -7.46 1.96 -4.09
CA SER A 325 -6.50 2.32 -3.04
C SER A 325 -7.16 3.05 -1.87
N ALA A 326 -8.32 3.64 -2.06
CA ALA A 326 -9.03 4.34 -1.00
C ALA A 326 -9.78 3.45 -0.01
N LEU A 327 -10.00 2.17 -0.34
CA LEU A 327 -10.61 1.20 0.57
C LEU A 327 -9.56 0.40 1.35
N ILE A 328 -8.28 0.53 1.00
CA ILE A 328 -7.18 -0.24 1.60
C ILE A 328 -6.75 0.42 2.93
N SER A 329 -6.66 -0.38 4.00
CA SER A 329 -6.00 0.04 5.25
C SER A 329 -4.49 -0.15 5.16
N ASP A 330 -4.07 -1.34 4.73
CA ASP A 330 -2.68 -1.74 4.66
C ASP A 330 -2.48 -2.89 3.67
N ILE A 331 -1.25 -2.98 3.16
CA ILE A 331 -0.80 -4.10 2.32
C ILE A 331 0.25 -4.87 3.11
N GLN A 332 0.03 -6.16 3.29
CA GLN A 332 0.90 -7.08 4.02
C GLN A 332 1.63 -7.99 3.04
N ILE A 333 2.95 -7.91 3.03
CA ILE A 333 3.77 -8.68 2.08
C ILE A 333 4.61 -9.68 2.85
N TYR A 334 4.49 -10.94 2.44
CA TYR A 334 5.22 -12.08 2.96
C TYR A 334 6.03 -12.73 1.83
N PRO A 335 7.30 -12.33 1.64
CA PRO A 335 8.16 -12.92 0.61
C PRO A 335 8.50 -14.40 0.86
N SER A 336 8.42 -14.84 2.12
CA SER A 336 8.56 -16.23 2.55
C SER A 336 8.02 -16.39 3.98
N ASN A 337 8.06 -17.62 4.53
CA ASN A 337 7.71 -17.91 5.92
C ASN A 337 6.31 -17.42 6.34
N PHE A 338 5.36 -17.36 5.40
CA PHE A 338 3.97 -16.99 5.66
C PHE A 338 3.24 -18.06 6.49
N GLY A 339 2.32 -17.61 7.33
CA GLY A 339 1.59 -18.42 8.30
C GLY A 339 0.67 -19.47 7.66
N VAL A 340 0.29 -20.47 8.45
CA VAL A 340 -0.49 -21.66 8.02
C VAL A 340 -1.90 -21.33 7.51
N GLU A 341 -2.39 -20.12 7.75
CA GLU A 341 -3.60 -19.59 7.13
C GLU A 341 -3.49 -19.45 5.60
N TYR A 342 -2.28 -19.43 5.01
CA TYR A 342 -2.08 -19.44 3.57
C TYR A 342 -1.52 -20.79 3.10
N GLY A 343 -2.03 -21.33 2.00
CA GLY A 343 -1.59 -22.61 1.41
C GLY A 343 -1.73 -22.59 -0.11
N ARG A 344 -1.38 -23.69 -0.77
CA ARG A 344 -1.45 -23.84 -2.23
C ARG A 344 -0.58 -22.81 -2.99
N ILE A 345 0.49 -22.33 -2.34
CA ILE A 345 1.41 -21.30 -2.83
C ILE A 345 2.83 -21.64 -2.38
N ASN A 346 3.81 -21.39 -3.25
CA ASN A 346 5.23 -21.57 -2.95
C ASN A 346 6.10 -20.33 -3.27
N GLY A 347 5.56 -19.32 -3.95
CA GLY A 347 6.25 -18.02 -4.17
C GLY A 347 6.21 -17.12 -2.94
N GLY A 348 5.19 -16.29 -2.84
CA GLY A 348 4.97 -15.36 -1.73
C GLY A 348 3.49 -14.97 -1.61
N VAL A 349 3.18 -14.19 -0.58
CA VAL A 349 1.81 -13.73 -0.31
C VAL A 349 1.79 -12.20 -0.22
N VAL A 350 0.83 -11.59 -0.91
CA VAL A 350 0.44 -10.19 -0.74
C VAL A 350 -1.01 -10.19 -0.25
N ASP A 351 -1.26 -9.74 0.97
CA ASP A 351 -2.61 -9.67 1.54
C ASP A 351 -3.01 -8.22 1.80
N ILE A 352 -4.04 -7.77 1.10
CA ILE A 352 -4.55 -6.41 1.07
C ILE A 352 -5.72 -6.35 2.04
N GLN A 353 -5.57 -5.56 3.09
CA GLN A 353 -6.61 -5.39 4.09
C GLN A 353 -7.47 -4.18 3.74
N LEU A 354 -8.79 -4.35 3.84
CA LEU A 354 -9.74 -3.25 3.68
C LEU A 354 -10.00 -2.55 5.02
N ARG A 355 -10.02 -1.22 5.01
CA ARG A 355 -10.41 -0.41 6.17
C ARG A 355 -11.92 -0.47 6.40
N GLU A 356 -12.34 -0.18 7.62
CA GLU A 356 -13.77 0.03 7.89
C GLU A 356 -14.23 1.35 7.24
N PRO A 357 -15.40 1.36 6.56
CA PRO A 357 -16.03 2.59 6.09
C PRO A 357 -16.30 3.56 7.24
N ARG A 358 -16.23 4.86 6.94
CA ARG A 358 -16.59 5.91 7.89
C ARG A 358 -18.05 5.81 8.33
N ARG A 359 -18.31 6.09 9.61
CA ARG A 359 -19.65 6.05 10.24
C ARG A 359 -20.06 7.39 10.86
N ASP A 360 -19.22 8.41 10.75
CA ASP A 360 -19.45 9.73 11.36
C ASP A 360 -20.29 10.65 10.47
N ALA A 361 -20.03 10.67 9.17
CA ALA A 361 -20.78 11.47 8.21
C ALA A 361 -20.64 10.89 6.79
N VAL A 362 -21.29 11.54 5.83
CA VAL A 362 -21.04 11.25 4.41
C VAL A 362 -19.72 11.90 4.02
N HIS A 363 -18.80 11.07 3.55
CA HIS A 363 -17.48 11.49 3.05
C HIS A 363 -17.30 10.99 1.63
N GLY A 364 -16.49 11.67 0.84
CA GLY A 364 -16.21 11.18 -0.51
C GLY A 364 -15.13 11.95 -1.21
N PHE A 365 -14.74 11.43 -2.37
CA PHE A 365 -13.87 12.17 -3.29
C PHE A 365 -14.16 11.84 -4.73
N VAL A 366 -13.83 12.78 -5.59
CA VAL A 366 -13.70 12.60 -7.04
C VAL A 366 -12.26 12.90 -7.41
N GLU A 367 -11.66 12.02 -8.20
CA GLU A 367 -10.31 12.23 -8.74
C GLU A 367 -10.26 11.95 -10.23
N ALA A 368 -9.33 12.61 -10.91
CA ALA A 368 -9.03 12.39 -12.31
C ALA A 368 -7.55 12.68 -12.55
N ASP A 369 -6.89 11.87 -13.37
CA ASP A 369 -5.52 12.11 -13.81
C ASP A 369 -5.36 12.11 -15.34
N VAL A 370 -4.35 11.44 -15.89
CA VAL A 370 -4.18 11.27 -17.35
C VAL A 370 -4.63 9.87 -17.80
N PHE A 371 -4.80 8.94 -16.87
CA PHE A 371 -5.16 7.54 -17.13
C PHE A 371 -6.65 7.30 -16.88
N ASP A 372 -7.16 7.78 -15.75
CA ASP A 372 -8.50 7.44 -15.28
C ASP A 372 -9.17 8.51 -14.42
N ALA A 373 -10.46 8.26 -14.15
CA ALA A 373 -11.26 9.02 -13.19
C ALA A 373 -11.88 8.06 -12.18
N GLY A 374 -11.90 8.48 -10.93
CA GLY A 374 -12.37 7.69 -9.79
C GLY A 374 -13.33 8.46 -8.89
N LEU A 375 -14.23 7.73 -8.24
CA LEU A 375 -15.16 8.22 -7.24
C LEU A 375 -15.12 7.28 -6.04
N LEU A 376 -15.14 7.87 -4.84
CA LEU A 376 -15.47 7.17 -3.60
C LEU A 376 -16.59 7.93 -2.89
N ILE A 377 -17.58 7.20 -2.39
CA ILE A 377 -18.58 7.70 -1.45
C ILE A 377 -18.63 6.76 -0.26
N GLU A 378 -18.61 7.32 0.94
CA GLU A 378 -18.78 6.60 2.20
C GLU A 378 -19.90 7.25 3.01
N MET A 379 -20.68 6.43 3.72
CA MET A 379 -21.78 6.91 4.52
C MET A 379 -22.10 5.97 5.69
N PRO A 380 -22.56 6.50 6.84
CA PRO A 380 -23.16 5.68 7.88
C PRO A 380 -24.46 5.04 7.41
N ILE A 381 -24.72 3.83 7.89
CA ILE A 381 -25.98 3.09 7.67
C ILE A 381 -26.52 2.66 9.04
N GLY A 382 -27.56 3.33 9.51
CA GLY A 382 -28.05 3.18 10.90
C GLY A 382 -26.99 3.59 11.92
N ASP A 383 -27.11 3.12 13.16
CA ASP A 383 -26.27 3.60 14.27
C ASP A 383 -24.87 2.95 14.32
N SER A 384 -24.67 1.84 13.63
CA SER A 384 -23.46 1.00 13.75
C SER A 384 -22.94 0.45 12.41
N GLY A 385 -23.60 0.75 11.30
CA GLY A 385 -23.20 0.34 9.97
C GLY A 385 -22.42 1.43 9.24
N GLY A 386 -21.52 1.03 8.34
CA GLY A 386 -20.85 1.92 7.40
C GLY A 386 -20.81 1.27 6.01
N LEU A 387 -21.06 2.07 4.98
CA LEU A 387 -21.03 1.68 3.57
C LEU A 387 -20.00 2.52 2.83
N ALA A 388 -19.17 1.89 2.01
CA ALA A 388 -18.29 2.54 1.07
C ALA A 388 -18.53 2.00 -0.35
N ILE A 389 -18.58 2.90 -1.33
CA ILE A 389 -18.73 2.58 -2.75
C ILE A 389 -17.58 3.27 -3.49
N ALA A 390 -16.77 2.48 -4.19
CA ALA A 390 -15.69 2.96 -5.05
C ALA A 390 -15.97 2.56 -6.50
N PHE A 391 -15.72 3.47 -7.42
CA PHE A 391 -15.82 3.23 -8.86
C PHE A 391 -14.67 3.93 -9.59
N ARG A 392 -14.13 3.30 -10.63
CA ARG A 392 -13.10 3.88 -11.49
C ARG A 392 -13.33 3.50 -12.96
N ARG A 393 -13.01 4.41 -13.87
CA ARG A 393 -13.03 4.19 -15.32
C ARG A 393 -11.82 4.86 -15.97
N SER A 394 -11.10 4.13 -16.80
CA SER A 394 -10.06 4.71 -17.68
C SER A 394 -10.66 5.45 -18.88
N TYR A 395 -9.95 6.42 -19.44
CA TYR A 395 -10.33 7.09 -20.70
C TYR A 395 -9.21 7.09 -21.74
N PHE A 396 -8.39 6.04 -21.77
CA PHE A 396 -7.44 5.79 -22.86
C PHE A 396 -8.13 5.81 -24.22
N ASP A 397 -9.39 5.40 -24.27
CA ASP A 397 -10.23 5.46 -25.45
C ASP A 397 -10.37 6.87 -26.04
N ALA A 398 -10.67 7.85 -25.19
CA ALA A 398 -10.78 9.24 -25.59
C ALA A 398 -9.43 9.85 -25.98
N ILE A 399 -8.35 9.53 -25.24
CA ILE A 399 -7.01 10.09 -25.49
C ILE A 399 -6.44 9.54 -26.80
N LEU A 400 -6.50 8.23 -27.02
CA LEU A 400 -5.94 7.60 -28.22
C LEU A 400 -6.70 7.96 -29.48
N ALA A 401 -8.02 8.14 -29.41
CA ALA A 401 -8.83 8.59 -30.54
C ALA A 401 -8.42 9.99 -31.05
N VAL A 402 -7.87 10.84 -30.17
CA VAL A 402 -7.37 12.18 -30.53
C VAL A 402 -5.90 12.14 -30.96
N ALA A 403 -5.10 11.24 -30.38
CA ALA A 403 -3.66 11.15 -30.61
C ALA A 403 -3.28 10.36 -31.87
N LEU A 404 -4.10 9.40 -32.32
CA LEU A 404 -3.80 8.56 -33.47
C LEU A 404 -4.29 9.20 -34.79
N PRO A 405 -3.41 9.40 -35.80
CA PRO A 405 -3.82 9.85 -37.13
C PRO A 405 -4.81 8.89 -37.80
N ALA A 406 -5.75 9.42 -38.59
CA ALA A 406 -6.77 8.60 -39.27
C ALA A 406 -6.21 7.61 -40.31
N ASP A 407 -4.94 7.79 -40.70
CA ASP A 407 -4.17 7.02 -41.67
C ASP A 407 -3.15 6.06 -41.02
N SER A 408 -3.26 5.77 -39.72
CA SER A 408 -2.41 4.77 -39.06
C SER A 408 -2.69 3.34 -39.54
N ALA A 409 -1.63 2.55 -39.74
CA ALA A 409 -1.73 1.13 -40.15
C ALA A 409 -2.45 0.22 -39.15
N VAL A 410 -2.69 0.70 -37.93
CA VAL A 410 -3.52 0.06 -36.90
C VAL A 410 -4.74 0.94 -36.67
N SER A 411 -5.94 0.40 -36.85
CA SER A 411 -7.19 1.05 -36.47
C SER A 411 -7.70 0.42 -35.17
N LEU A 412 -7.99 1.26 -34.18
CA LEU A 412 -8.59 0.85 -32.91
C LEU A 412 -10.07 1.16 -32.90
N PRO A 413 -10.96 0.25 -33.36
CA PRO A 413 -12.40 0.47 -33.27
C PRO A 413 -12.89 0.48 -31.81
N THR A 414 -12.16 -0.14 -30.89
CA THR A 414 -12.38 -0.01 -29.44
C THR A 414 -11.03 0.14 -28.75
N ALA A 415 -10.67 1.37 -28.45
CA ALA A 415 -9.46 1.66 -27.71
C ALA A 415 -9.52 1.07 -26.28
N PRO A 416 -8.36 0.75 -25.68
CA PRO A 416 -8.27 0.11 -24.37
C PRO A 416 -9.13 0.82 -23.33
N ARG A 417 -9.87 0.06 -22.52
CA ARG A 417 -10.61 0.62 -21.39
C ARG A 417 -10.74 -0.39 -20.25
N TYR A 418 -10.71 0.12 -19.03
CA TYR A 418 -11.04 -0.63 -17.84
C TYR A 418 -12.12 0.04 -16.99
N TYR A 419 -12.77 -0.79 -16.18
CA TYR A 419 -13.72 -0.42 -15.15
C TYR A 419 -13.43 -1.18 -13.86
N ASP A 420 -13.46 -0.49 -12.74
CA ASP A 420 -13.39 -1.10 -11.40
C ASP A 420 -14.60 -0.67 -10.58
N ALA A 421 -15.13 -1.59 -9.78
CA ALA A 421 -16.15 -1.29 -8.79
C ALA A 421 -15.91 -2.09 -7.50
N GLN A 422 -16.08 -1.43 -6.35
CA GLN A 422 -16.11 -2.09 -5.04
C GLN A 422 -17.20 -1.48 -4.16
N ILE A 423 -17.94 -2.33 -3.46
CA ILE A 423 -18.95 -1.96 -2.47
C ILE A 423 -18.62 -2.70 -1.18
N LEU A 424 -18.34 -1.97 -0.11
CA LEU A 424 -17.97 -2.51 1.20
C LEU A 424 -18.98 -2.04 2.24
N TYR A 425 -19.68 -2.98 2.87
CA TYR A 425 -20.53 -2.73 4.02
C TYR A 425 -19.93 -3.40 5.26
N THR A 426 -19.89 -2.67 6.37
CA THR A 426 -19.51 -3.21 7.68
C THR A 426 -20.57 -2.87 8.72
N ASN A 427 -20.79 -3.76 9.68
CA ASN A 427 -21.64 -3.50 10.83
C ASN A 427 -21.16 -4.32 12.02
N SER A 428 -21.35 -3.82 13.23
CA SER A 428 -21.11 -4.55 14.46
C SER A 428 -22.26 -4.36 15.43
N HIS A 429 -22.81 -5.45 15.96
CA HIS A 429 -23.87 -5.43 16.97
C HIS A 429 -23.58 -6.45 18.07
N GLY A 430 -23.34 -5.95 19.29
CA GLY A 430 -22.97 -6.78 20.44
C GLY A 430 -21.71 -7.63 20.16
N PRO A 431 -21.77 -8.96 20.31
CA PRO A 431 -20.64 -9.86 20.02
C PRO A 431 -20.45 -10.19 18.53
N HIS A 432 -21.34 -9.71 17.65
CA HIS A 432 -21.30 -9.99 16.21
C HIS A 432 -20.66 -8.84 15.44
N ALA A 433 -19.86 -9.17 14.44
CA ALA A 433 -19.39 -8.25 13.42
C ALA A 433 -19.57 -8.86 12.04
N TYR A 434 -19.99 -8.04 11.08
CA TYR A 434 -20.30 -8.41 9.71
C TYR A 434 -19.52 -7.53 8.75
N LYS A 435 -18.95 -8.12 7.70
CA LYS A 435 -18.35 -7.42 6.58
C LYS A 435 -18.82 -8.07 5.29
N LEU A 436 -19.46 -7.28 4.43
CA LEU A 436 -19.92 -7.70 3.10
C LEU A 436 -19.17 -6.88 2.05
N LEU A 437 -18.59 -7.55 1.07
CA LEU A 437 -17.84 -6.93 -0.02
C LEU A 437 -18.37 -7.48 -1.34
N ALA A 438 -18.70 -6.60 -2.28
CA ALA A 438 -18.85 -6.92 -3.69
C ALA A 438 -17.77 -6.16 -4.46
N TYR A 439 -17.10 -6.80 -5.41
CA TYR A 439 -15.95 -6.24 -6.10
C TYR A 439 -15.80 -6.85 -7.49
N GLY A 440 -15.32 -6.06 -8.44
CA GLY A 440 -15.14 -6.54 -9.81
C GLY A 440 -14.32 -5.58 -10.65
N SER A 441 -13.79 -6.11 -11.75
CA SER A 441 -12.98 -5.40 -12.71
C SER A 441 -13.20 -5.96 -14.11
N SER A 442 -13.07 -5.11 -15.14
CA SER A 442 -13.23 -5.49 -16.54
C SER A 442 -12.24 -4.70 -17.40
N ASP A 443 -11.46 -5.42 -18.21
CA ASP A 443 -10.52 -4.89 -19.19
C ASP A 443 -10.97 -5.29 -20.58
N ARG A 444 -10.93 -4.35 -21.52
CA ARG A 444 -11.24 -4.66 -22.93
C ARG A 444 -10.37 -3.89 -23.91
N VAL A 445 -9.86 -4.60 -24.90
CA VAL A 445 -9.11 -4.08 -26.04
C VAL A 445 -9.61 -4.75 -27.32
N VAL A 446 -9.88 -3.94 -28.36
CA VAL A 446 -10.16 -4.47 -29.72
C VAL A 446 -9.35 -3.69 -30.73
N ALA A 447 -8.48 -4.39 -31.46
CA ALA A 447 -7.68 -3.82 -32.53
C ALA A 447 -8.06 -4.45 -33.88
N LEU A 448 -8.05 -3.65 -34.94
CA LEU A 448 -8.16 -4.11 -36.33
C LEU A 448 -6.81 -3.91 -37.02
N LEU A 449 -6.23 -5.01 -37.48
CA LEU A 449 -5.00 -5.03 -38.26
C LEU A 449 -5.37 -5.11 -39.74
N SER A 450 -5.39 -3.95 -40.41
CA SER A 450 -5.82 -3.81 -41.81
C SER A 450 -4.78 -4.25 -42.84
N GLU A 451 -3.50 -4.29 -42.46
CA GLU A 451 -2.39 -4.73 -43.32
C GLU A 451 -1.72 -5.99 -42.75
N ALA A 452 -1.12 -6.83 -43.61
CA ALA A 452 -0.28 -7.93 -43.10
C ALA A 452 0.93 -7.32 -42.42
N ASN A 453 1.26 -7.91 -41.29
CA ASN A 453 2.51 -7.60 -40.63
C ASN A 453 3.66 -8.27 -41.38
N GLU A 454 4.73 -7.52 -41.69
CA GLU A 454 5.94 -8.07 -42.33
C GLU A 454 6.59 -9.17 -41.47
N ASN A 455 6.40 -9.13 -40.16
CA ASN A 455 6.92 -10.12 -39.20
C ASN A 455 5.98 -11.31 -38.95
N ASN A 456 4.74 -11.29 -39.45
CA ASN A 456 3.81 -12.41 -39.42
C ASN A 456 2.69 -12.15 -40.46
N PRO A 457 2.81 -12.66 -41.69
CA PRO A 457 1.85 -12.39 -42.76
C PRO A 457 0.41 -12.86 -42.45
N GLN A 458 0.26 -13.82 -41.53
CA GLN A 458 -1.03 -14.38 -41.07
C GLN A 458 -1.74 -13.49 -40.04
N ALA A 459 -1.07 -12.45 -39.52
CA ALA A 459 -1.57 -11.53 -38.50
C ALA A 459 -2.65 -10.53 -38.94
N ARG A 460 -3.39 -10.81 -40.02
CA ARG A 460 -4.46 -9.93 -40.52
C ARG A 460 -5.77 -10.23 -39.80
N GLY A 461 -6.53 -9.19 -39.45
CA GLY A 461 -7.87 -9.34 -38.88
C GLY A 461 -8.09 -8.62 -37.55
N SER A 462 -9.13 -9.05 -36.83
CA SER A 462 -9.45 -8.50 -35.51
C SER A 462 -8.65 -9.21 -34.41
N ALA A 463 -8.06 -8.44 -33.52
CA ALA A 463 -7.53 -8.90 -32.25
C ALA A 463 -8.43 -8.41 -31.12
N ARG A 464 -8.86 -9.31 -30.24
CA ARG A 464 -9.68 -9.00 -29.05
C ARG A 464 -9.00 -9.55 -27.81
N LEU A 465 -9.04 -8.77 -26.74
CA LEU A 465 -8.78 -9.23 -25.38
C LEU A 465 -9.85 -8.66 -24.46
N ALA A 466 -10.53 -9.51 -23.71
CA ALA A 466 -11.39 -9.13 -22.61
C ALA A 466 -11.03 -9.97 -21.38
N LEU A 467 -10.73 -9.30 -20.26
CA LEU A 467 -10.44 -9.93 -18.98
C LEU A 467 -11.43 -9.37 -17.97
N GLU A 468 -12.27 -10.22 -17.40
CA GLU A 468 -13.30 -9.77 -16.46
C GLU A 468 -13.30 -10.65 -15.22
N TRP A 469 -13.55 -10.04 -14.07
CA TRP A 469 -13.83 -10.81 -12.87
C TRP A 469 -14.79 -10.04 -11.96
N ILE A 470 -15.67 -10.78 -11.29
CA ILE A 470 -16.62 -10.24 -10.31
C ILE A 470 -16.79 -11.22 -9.17
N GLY A 471 -16.80 -10.70 -7.94
CA GLY A 471 -16.87 -11.51 -6.74
C GLY A 471 -17.64 -10.85 -5.61
N GLY A 472 -17.99 -11.69 -4.66
CA GLY A 472 -18.62 -11.33 -3.40
C GLY A 472 -17.93 -12.04 -2.24
N GLN A 473 -17.89 -11.37 -1.08
CA GLN A 473 -17.36 -11.91 0.16
C GLN A 473 -18.30 -11.53 1.31
N ALA A 474 -18.60 -12.51 2.15
CA ALA A 474 -19.33 -12.33 3.40
C ALA A 474 -18.50 -12.88 4.56
N GLU A 475 -18.06 -11.99 5.44
CA GLU A 475 -17.36 -12.33 6.67
C GLU A 475 -18.30 -12.09 7.86
N TRP A 476 -18.40 -13.11 8.71
CA TRP A 476 -19.07 -13.04 10.00
C TRP A 476 -18.09 -13.41 11.11
N SER A 477 -17.92 -12.51 12.07
CA SER A 477 -17.14 -12.72 13.26
C SER A 477 -18.03 -12.77 14.50
N TYR A 478 -17.80 -13.75 15.37
CA TYR A 478 -18.49 -13.88 16.65
C TYR A 478 -17.49 -13.97 17.81
N ARG A 479 -17.65 -13.08 18.80
CA ARG A 479 -16.86 -13.10 20.03
C ARG A 479 -17.65 -13.76 21.15
N PHE A 480 -17.37 -15.03 21.42
CA PHE A 480 -18.03 -15.79 22.49
C PHE A 480 -17.76 -15.20 23.88
N LYS A 481 -16.49 -14.85 24.14
CA LYS A 481 -16.01 -14.24 25.39
C LYS A 481 -14.65 -13.57 25.13
N PRO A 482 -14.12 -12.74 26.05
CA PRO A 482 -12.78 -12.20 25.92
C PRO A 482 -11.76 -13.32 25.65
N GLY A 483 -10.93 -13.15 24.61
CA GLY A 483 -9.94 -14.13 24.20
C GLY A 483 -10.47 -15.29 23.34
N MET A 484 -11.76 -15.37 23.01
CA MET A 484 -12.30 -16.42 22.14
C MET A 484 -13.13 -15.80 21.00
N LYS A 485 -12.63 -15.91 19.78
CA LYS A 485 -13.26 -15.36 18.57
C LYS A 485 -13.34 -16.44 17.49
N ASN A 486 -14.47 -16.53 16.82
CA ASN A 486 -14.59 -17.24 15.56
C ASN A 486 -14.82 -16.24 14.42
N THR A 487 -14.28 -16.54 13.25
CA THR A 487 -14.47 -15.79 12.02
C THR A 487 -14.72 -16.76 10.87
N LEU A 488 -15.93 -16.72 10.32
CA LEU A 488 -16.33 -17.41 9.11
C LEU A 488 -16.28 -16.44 7.93
N ASN A 489 -15.66 -16.83 6.84
CA ASN A 489 -15.56 -16.08 5.61
C ASN A 489 -16.01 -16.97 4.44
N LEU A 490 -17.01 -16.49 3.70
CA LEU A 490 -17.54 -17.14 2.51
C LEU A 490 -17.33 -16.22 1.33
N SER A 491 -16.83 -16.73 0.23
CA SER A 491 -16.66 -15.95 -0.98
C SER A 491 -16.99 -16.72 -2.23
N TYR A 492 -17.35 -15.95 -3.25
CA TYR A 492 -17.59 -16.42 -4.60
C TYR A 492 -16.90 -15.47 -5.56
N LEU A 493 -16.26 -16.01 -6.58
CA LEU A 493 -15.56 -15.25 -7.60
C LEU A 493 -15.78 -15.92 -8.95
N THR A 494 -16.15 -15.14 -9.95
CA THR A 494 -16.14 -15.58 -11.34
C THR A 494 -15.09 -14.79 -12.09
N THR A 495 -14.33 -15.48 -12.94
CA THR A 495 -13.31 -14.89 -13.82
C THR A 495 -13.58 -15.37 -15.23
N SER A 496 -13.60 -14.46 -16.19
CA SER A 496 -13.65 -14.79 -17.61
C SER A 496 -12.47 -14.18 -18.36
N THR A 497 -12.00 -14.89 -19.36
CA THR A 497 -10.95 -14.43 -20.28
C THR A 497 -11.37 -14.79 -21.69
N GLU A 498 -11.57 -13.78 -22.52
CA GLU A 498 -11.78 -13.92 -23.96
C GLU A 498 -10.57 -13.33 -24.68
N ALA A 499 -9.89 -14.13 -25.49
CA ALA A 499 -8.82 -13.62 -26.35
C ALA A 499 -8.94 -14.23 -27.74
N SER A 500 -8.95 -13.39 -28.77
CA SER A 500 -8.97 -13.88 -30.15
C SER A 500 -8.05 -13.08 -31.06
N PHE A 501 -7.54 -13.75 -32.07
CA PHE A 501 -6.62 -13.18 -33.04
C PHE A 501 -6.89 -13.76 -34.43
N GLY A 502 -7.59 -12.97 -35.26
CA GLY A 502 -8.01 -13.40 -36.59
C GLY A 502 -8.84 -14.69 -36.53
N SER A 503 -8.51 -15.67 -37.36
CA SER A 503 -9.06 -17.02 -37.33
C SER A 503 -8.09 -18.06 -36.77
N THR A 504 -6.99 -17.61 -36.16
CA THR A 504 -5.85 -18.45 -35.79
C THR A 504 -5.84 -18.78 -34.31
N VAL A 505 -6.37 -17.90 -33.47
CA VAL A 505 -6.48 -18.09 -32.02
C VAL A 505 -7.85 -17.61 -31.55
N ASP A 506 -8.52 -18.44 -30.76
CA ASP A 506 -9.75 -18.15 -30.03
C ASP A 506 -9.69 -18.86 -28.68
N LEU A 507 -9.75 -18.09 -27.59
CA LEU A 507 -9.64 -18.55 -26.22
C LEU A 507 -10.82 -17.99 -25.43
N ASP A 508 -11.58 -18.87 -24.79
CA ASP A 508 -12.67 -18.56 -23.88
C ASP A 508 -12.49 -19.39 -22.60
N PHE A 509 -12.09 -18.74 -21.52
CA PHE A 509 -11.96 -19.36 -20.21
C PHE A 509 -12.98 -18.77 -19.26
N LEU A 510 -13.70 -19.62 -18.54
CA LEU A 510 -14.63 -19.26 -17.49
C LEU A 510 -14.32 -20.06 -16.22
N PHE A 511 -14.00 -19.36 -15.14
CA PHE A 511 -13.73 -19.96 -13.84
C PHE A 511 -14.74 -19.46 -12.81
N HIS A 512 -15.28 -20.37 -12.02
CA HIS A 512 -16.04 -20.09 -10.81
C HIS A 512 -15.30 -20.64 -9.61
N GLN A 513 -15.07 -19.82 -8.59
CA GLN A 513 -14.37 -20.22 -7.38
C GLN A 513 -15.22 -19.89 -6.16
N VAL A 514 -15.38 -20.87 -5.28
CA VAL A 514 -15.92 -20.68 -3.93
C VAL A 514 -14.81 -20.93 -2.92
N LEU A 515 -14.55 -19.94 -2.06
CA LEU A 515 -13.67 -20.12 -0.90
C LEU A 515 -14.51 -20.10 0.39
N ILE A 516 -14.31 -21.12 1.21
CA ILE A 516 -14.88 -21.22 2.56
C ILE A 516 -13.72 -21.23 3.53
N ARG A 517 -13.72 -20.30 4.48
CA ARG A 517 -12.68 -20.22 5.52
C ARG A 517 -13.33 -20.01 6.87
N ASP A 518 -13.06 -20.92 7.79
CA ASP A 518 -13.45 -20.78 9.19
C ASP A 518 -12.20 -20.74 10.06
N THR A 519 -12.13 -19.79 10.98
CA THR A 519 -10.99 -19.59 11.87
C THR A 519 -11.46 -19.39 13.30
N VAL A 520 -10.83 -20.08 14.23
CA VAL A 520 -11.05 -19.92 15.67
C VAL A 520 -9.74 -19.45 16.31
N ASP A 521 -9.80 -18.30 16.99
CA ASP A 521 -8.73 -17.73 17.79
C ASP A 521 -9.04 -17.91 19.28
N LEU A 522 -8.13 -18.56 20.02
CA LEU A 522 -8.21 -18.81 21.45
C LEU A 522 -7.00 -18.24 22.18
N THR A 523 -7.20 -17.32 23.10
CA THR A 523 -6.20 -16.86 24.08
C THR A 523 -6.38 -17.68 25.35
N LEU A 524 -5.52 -18.68 25.56
CA LEU A 524 -5.57 -19.50 26.78
C LEU A 524 -4.87 -18.81 27.95
N SER A 525 -3.82 -18.02 27.67
CA SER A 525 -3.14 -17.12 28.61
C SER A 525 -2.42 -16.00 27.82
N ASP A 526 -1.83 -15.03 28.50
CA ASP A 526 -0.99 -13.99 27.86
C ASP A 526 0.20 -14.58 27.09
N SER A 527 0.70 -15.73 27.54
CA SER A 527 1.83 -16.44 26.95
C SER A 527 1.43 -17.51 25.95
N PHE A 528 0.16 -17.87 25.83
CA PHE A 528 -0.26 -18.98 24.98
C PHE A 528 -1.57 -18.67 24.24
N LYS A 529 -1.46 -18.61 22.91
CA LYS A 529 -2.60 -18.48 22.01
C LYS A 529 -2.63 -19.65 21.05
N LEU A 530 -3.83 -20.13 20.75
CA LEU A 530 -4.09 -21.21 19.81
C LEU A 530 -4.98 -20.68 18.70
N ARG A 531 -4.60 -20.95 17.45
CA ARG A 531 -5.42 -20.67 16.27
C ARG A 531 -5.63 -21.97 15.51
N MET A 532 -6.83 -22.17 15.01
CA MET A 532 -7.16 -23.32 14.18
C MET A 532 -8.12 -22.88 13.08
N GLY A 533 -8.07 -23.57 11.94
CA GLY A 533 -8.98 -23.25 10.85
C GLY A 533 -9.24 -24.39 9.89
N LEU A 534 -10.34 -24.19 9.16
CA LEU A 534 -10.78 -24.98 8.03
C LEU A 534 -10.79 -24.07 6.80
N ASP A 535 -10.41 -24.63 5.66
CA ASP A 535 -10.27 -23.93 4.40
C ASP A 535 -10.78 -24.88 3.30
N ALA A 536 -11.61 -24.41 2.38
CA ALA A 536 -12.00 -25.16 1.20
C ALA A 536 -11.96 -24.24 -0.02
N ASP A 537 -11.19 -24.65 -1.02
CA ASP A 537 -11.12 -24.00 -2.32
C ASP A 537 -11.79 -24.90 -3.35
N ILE A 538 -12.89 -24.43 -3.93
CA ILE A 538 -13.70 -25.19 -4.86
C ILE A 538 -13.70 -24.42 -6.18
N LEU A 539 -13.02 -25.00 -7.18
CA LEU A 539 -12.92 -24.44 -8.52
C LEU A 539 -13.80 -25.24 -9.48
N TRP A 540 -14.64 -24.55 -10.24
CA TRP A 540 -15.27 -25.04 -11.46
C TRP A 540 -14.72 -24.25 -12.64
N SER A 541 -14.34 -24.92 -13.72
CA SER A 541 -13.81 -24.28 -14.92
C SER A 541 -14.59 -24.73 -16.15
N ARG A 542 -14.64 -23.87 -17.17
CA ARG A 542 -14.88 -24.24 -18.55
C ARG A 542 -13.81 -23.58 -19.41
N ILE A 543 -13.14 -24.37 -20.23
CA ILE A 543 -12.03 -23.91 -21.06
C ILE A 543 -12.35 -24.34 -22.48
N ASP A 544 -12.60 -23.36 -23.36
CA ASP A 544 -12.66 -23.55 -24.81
C ASP A 544 -11.46 -22.83 -25.42
N ALA A 545 -10.57 -23.58 -26.04
CA ALA A 545 -9.35 -23.05 -26.64
C ALA A 545 -9.15 -23.65 -28.01
N TYR A 546 -8.97 -22.78 -29.00
CA TYR A 546 -8.60 -23.11 -30.35
C TYR A 546 -7.43 -22.23 -30.77
N GLY A 547 -6.28 -22.81 -31.05
CA GLY A 547 -5.15 -22.04 -31.55
C GLY A 547 -3.85 -22.80 -31.41
N SER A 548 -2.76 -22.15 -31.78
CA SER A 548 -1.46 -22.79 -31.87
C SER A 548 -0.49 -22.25 -30.81
N GLY A 549 0.22 -23.17 -30.17
CA GLY A 549 1.12 -22.92 -29.05
C GLY A 549 0.42 -22.59 -27.73
N GLY A 550 0.85 -23.22 -26.64
CA GLY A 550 0.57 -22.73 -25.29
C GLY A 550 1.34 -21.43 -25.01
N PRO A 551 1.13 -20.76 -23.85
CA PRO A 551 1.92 -19.58 -23.50
C PRO A 551 3.43 -19.89 -23.54
N PRO A 552 4.29 -18.91 -23.89
CA PRO A 552 5.74 -19.09 -23.82
C PRO A 552 6.12 -19.45 -22.38
N LYS A 553 6.95 -20.48 -22.21
CA LYS A 553 7.34 -20.96 -20.89
C LYS A 553 8.68 -20.41 -20.45
N GLU A 554 9.06 -20.75 -19.22
CA GLU A 554 10.26 -20.24 -18.56
C GLU A 554 11.48 -20.31 -19.50
N GLY A 555 12.08 -19.16 -19.77
CA GLY A 555 13.24 -19.01 -20.63
C GLY A 555 12.95 -18.91 -22.13
N GLU A 556 11.70 -19.01 -22.59
CA GLU A 556 11.33 -18.77 -23.99
C GLU A 556 11.05 -17.26 -24.23
N PRO A 557 11.39 -16.70 -25.40
CA PRO A 557 11.07 -15.30 -25.70
C PRO A 557 9.56 -15.08 -25.76
N THR A 558 9.08 -13.93 -25.27
CA THR A 558 7.64 -13.58 -25.27
C THR A 558 6.98 -13.51 -26.66
N ASN A 559 7.78 -13.59 -27.73
CA ASN A 559 7.34 -13.53 -29.12
C ASN A 559 7.44 -14.89 -29.83
N SER A 560 7.81 -15.96 -29.12
CA SER A 560 7.83 -17.32 -29.65
C SER A 560 6.42 -17.90 -29.70
N SER A 561 5.50 -17.21 -30.36
CA SER A 561 4.33 -17.87 -30.93
C SER A 561 4.80 -18.68 -32.13
N GLY A 562 5.60 -19.72 -31.87
CA GLY A 562 5.64 -20.86 -32.75
C GLY A 562 4.21 -21.36 -32.77
N LEU A 563 3.56 -21.27 -33.93
CA LEU A 563 2.22 -21.79 -34.13
C LEU A 563 2.27 -23.33 -34.10
N GLU A 564 2.85 -23.94 -33.05
CA GLU A 564 2.84 -25.38 -32.82
C GLU A 564 1.40 -25.88 -32.87
N GLU A 565 1.20 -26.98 -33.58
CA GLU A 565 -0.03 -27.76 -33.74
C GLU A 565 -1.30 -27.14 -33.14
N THR A 566 -2.27 -26.75 -33.97
CA THR A 566 -3.55 -26.22 -33.49
C THR A 566 -4.19 -27.19 -32.51
N ILE A 567 -4.34 -26.77 -31.25
CA ILE A 567 -4.98 -27.56 -30.21
C ILE A 567 -6.41 -27.04 -30.03
N GLY A 568 -7.37 -27.94 -30.13
CA GLY A 568 -8.78 -27.68 -29.79
C GLY A 568 -9.11 -28.39 -28.49
N ILE A 569 -9.51 -27.65 -27.47
CA ILE A 569 -9.80 -28.17 -26.12
C ILE A 569 -11.14 -27.64 -25.65
N ASP A 570 -11.98 -28.54 -25.14
CA ASP A 570 -13.21 -28.22 -24.39
C ASP A 570 -13.17 -29.03 -23.09
N LEU A 571 -12.93 -28.36 -21.96
CA LEU A 571 -12.78 -28.99 -20.65
C LEU A 571 -13.76 -28.39 -19.65
N ALA A 572 -14.20 -29.23 -18.70
CA ALA A 572 -15.00 -28.83 -17.56
C ALA A 572 -14.53 -29.56 -16.30
N ASP A 573 -13.93 -28.83 -15.36
CA ASP A 573 -13.38 -29.41 -14.13
C ASP A 573 -14.20 -29.06 -12.89
N PHE A 574 -14.13 -29.92 -11.88
CA PHE A 574 -14.60 -29.66 -10.53
C PHE A 574 -13.54 -30.09 -9.52
N LEU A 575 -12.85 -29.12 -8.91
CA LEU A 575 -11.61 -29.34 -8.16
C LEU A 575 -11.75 -28.85 -6.71
N PRO A 576 -12.36 -29.63 -5.81
CA PRO A 576 -12.47 -29.29 -4.39
C PRO A 576 -11.19 -29.62 -3.62
N SER A 577 -10.50 -28.61 -3.12
CA SER A 577 -9.26 -28.73 -2.35
C SER A 577 -9.46 -28.28 -0.89
N PRO A 578 -10.01 -29.12 0.01
CA PRO A 578 -10.13 -28.79 1.43
C PRO A 578 -8.78 -28.85 2.16
N ALA A 579 -8.68 -28.12 3.24
CA ALA A 579 -7.53 -28.06 4.11
C ALA A 579 -7.92 -27.75 5.56
N THR A 580 -7.05 -28.15 6.48
CA THR A 580 -7.14 -27.76 7.89
C THR A 580 -5.77 -27.36 8.39
N TRP A 581 -5.75 -26.48 9.38
CA TRP A 581 -4.51 -26.01 9.96
C TRP A 581 -4.65 -25.66 11.44
N ILE A 582 -3.52 -25.67 12.12
CA ILE A 582 -3.37 -25.30 13.52
C ILE A 582 -2.08 -24.51 13.72
N GLU A 583 -2.12 -23.48 14.55
CA GLU A 583 -0.99 -22.64 14.91
C GLU A 583 -1.00 -22.39 16.42
N VAL A 584 0.15 -22.57 17.06
CA VAL A 584 0.35 -22.21 18.46
C VAL A 584 1.25 -20.98 18.51
N GLN A 585 0.92 -20.00 19.33
CA GLN A 585 1.78 -18.87 19.65
C GLN A 585 2.16 -18.95 21.12
N ALA A 586 3.41 -19.32 21.39
CA ALA A 586 3.94 -19.48 22.73
C ALA A 586 5.00 -18.39 23.02
N SER A 587 4.78 -17.59 24.06
CA SER A 587 5.69 -16.55 24.51
C SER A 587 6.39 -16.96 25.80
N TRP A 588 7.73 -16.99 25.79
CA TRP A 588 8.57 -17.26 26.95
C TRP A 588 9.51 -16.08 27.20
N GLY A 589 9.07 -15.14 28.04
CA GLY A 589 9.78 -13.88 28.27
C GLY A 589 9.91 -13.07 26.97
N PRO A 590 11.12 -12.77 26.49
CA PRO A 590 11.33 -12.01 25.25
C PRO A 590 11.21 -12.83 23.96
N VAL A 591 11.00 -14.16 24.07
CA VAL A 591 10.94 -15.06 22.91
C VAL A 591 9.49 -15.41 22.58
N LEU A 592 9.11 -15.18 21.32
CA LEU A 592 7.91 -15.73 20.71
C LEU A 592 8.30 -16.93 19.83
N PHE A 593 7.61 -18.05 20.00
CA PHE A 593 7.75 -19.25 19.20
C PHE A 593 6.40 -19.66 18.62
N VAL A 594 6.35 -19.87 17.32
CA VAL A 594 5.12 -20.05 16.56
C VAL A 594 5.22 -21.28 15.65
N PRO A 595 5.02 -22.50 16.18
CA PRO A 595 4.87 -23.69 15.35
C PRO A 595 3.45 -23.74 14.77
N GLY A 596 3.36 -24.18 13.53
CA GLY A 596 2.10 -24.39 12.82
C GLY A 596 2.19 -25.59 11.90
N LEU A 597 1.02 -26.17 11.63
CA LEU A 597 0.85 -27.30 10.73
C LEU A 597 -0.37 -27.06 9.86
N ARG A 598 -0.23 -27.28 8.55
CA ARG A 598 -1.33 -27.27 7.59
C ARG A 598 -1.37 -28.60 6.84
N LEU A 599 -2.56 -29.15 6.61
CA LEU A 599 -2.80 -30.30 5.76
C LEU A 599 -3.77 -29.88 4.65
N ASP A 600 -3.34 -29.99 3.39
CA ASP A 600 -4.18 -29.79 2.22
C ASP A 600 -4.43 -31.13 1.53
N TYR A 601 -5.66 -31.34 1.04
CA TYR A 601 -5.91 -32.19 -0.11
C TYR A 601 -5.95 -31.30 -1.36
N LEU A 602 -5.19 -31.65 -2.38
CA LEU A 602 -5.05 -30.90 -3.62
C LEU A 602 -5.72 -31.69 -4.74
N ALA A 603 -6.94 -31.31 -5.10
CA ALA A 603 -7.69 -31.97 -6.17
C ALA A 603 -6.98 -31.98 -7.53
N PRO A 604 -6.26 -30.92 -7.96
CA PRO A 604 -5.57 -30.92 -9.26
C PRO A 604 -4.51 -32.02 -9.42
N THR A 605 -3.91 -32.51 -8.33
CA THR A 605 -2.82 -33.51 -8.39
C THR A 605 -3.11 -34.79 -7.61
N ASP A 606 -4.30 -34.88 -7.00
CA ASP A 606 -4.74 -35.94 -6.10
C ASP A 606 -3.70 -36.24 -4.99
N GLU A 607 -3.30 -35.20 -4.25
CA GLU A 607 -2.28 -35.29 -3.21
C GLU A 607 -2.75 -34.76 -1.85
N TYR A 608 -2.42 -35.50 -0.79
CA TYR A 608 -2.43 -34.98 0.58
C TYR A 608 -1.04 -34.47 0.94
N ILE A 609 -0.92 -33.21 1.31
CA ILE A 609 0.36 -32.58 1.64
C ILE A 609 0.33 -31.94 3.03
N LEU A 610 1.23 -32.41 3.90
CA LEU A 610 1.46 -31.86 5.23
C LEU A 610 2.56 -30.80 5.18
N GLN A 611 2.24 -29.59 5.64
CA GLN A 611 3.09 -28.39 5.57
C GLN A 611 3.42 -27.88 6.97
N PRO A 612 4.49 -28.38 7.61
CA PRO A 612 4.99 -27.87 8.88
C PRO A 612 5.67 -26.51 8.70
N ARG A 613 5.44 -25.61 9.65
CA ARG A 613 6.02 -24.26 9.66
C ARG A 613 6.39 -23.87 11.08
N VAL A 614 7.47 -23.13 11.22
CA VAL A 614 7.90 -22.59 12.51
C VAL A 614 8.50 -21.22 12.31
N THR A 615 8.10 -20.28 13.17
CA THR A 615 8.69 -18.95 13.26
C THR A 615 9.09 -18.67 14.70
N THR A 616 10.21 -17.99 14.89
CA THR A 616 10.64 -17.48 16.18
C THR A 616 11.07 -16.02 16.08
N ARG A 617 10.77 -15.26 17.12
CA ARG A 617 11.19 -13.87 17.30
C ARG A 617 11.70 -13.69 18.72
N TRP A 618 12.85 -13.03 18.86
CA TRP A 618 13.51 -12.81 20.13
C TRP A 618 13.82 -11.31 20.30
N GLN A 619 13.11 -10.67 21.22
CA GLN A 619 13.34 -9.30 21.64
C GLN A 619 14.61 -9.24 22.51
N THR A 620 15.77 -9.06 21.89
CA THR A 620 17.07 -9.13 22.58
C THR A 620 17.31 -7.91 23.47
N THR A 621 16.90 -6.72 23.01
CA THR A 621 16.89 -5.45 23.76
C THR A 621 15.57 -4.73 23.50
N GLN A 622 15.34 -3.51 24.01
CA GLN A 622 14.13 -2.74 23.67
C GLN A 622 14.06 -2.31 22.19
N ASP A 623 15.21 -2.24 21.52
CA ASP A 623 15.35 -1.72 20.15
C ASP A 623 15.76 -2.79 19.13
N LEU A 624 16.20 -3.98 19.58
CA LEU A 624 16.69 -5.05 18.73
C LEU A 624 15.81 -6.31 18.83
N VAL A 625 15.31 -6.77 17.69
CA VAL A 625 14.62 -8.05 17.53
C VAL A 625 15.37 -8.92 16.55
N LEU A 626 15.69 -10.15 16.96
CA LEU A 626 16.15 -11.20 16.06
C LEU A 626 14.95 -12.06 15.66
N LYS A 627 14.91 -12.50 14.41
CA LYS A 627 13.81 -13.29 13.85
C LYS A 627 14.33 -14.38 12.94
N ALA A 628 13.68 -15.54 12.97
CA ALA A 628 14.00 -16.66 12.09
C ALA A 628 12.75 -17.49 11.81
N GLY A 629 12.71 -18.14 10.65
CA GLY A 629 11.65 -19.10 10.38
C GLY A 629 12.03 -20.09 9.30
N TYR A 630 11.35 -21.23 9.36
CA TYR A 630 11.52 -22.38 8.49
C TYR A 630 10.14 -22.94 8.18
N GLY A 631 9.87 -23.28 6.92
CA GLY A 631 8.58 -23.86 6.56
C GLY A 631 8.62 -24.61 5.26
N PHE A 632 7.72 -25.59 5.16
CA PHE A 632 7.42 -26.33 3.95
C PHE A 632 6.15 -25.79 3.29
N TYR A 633 6.18 -25.70 1.98
CA TYR A 633 5.15 -25.10 1.15
C TYR A 633 4.90 -25.97 -0.07
N ALA A 634 3.65 -26.01 -0.54
CA ALA A 634 3.29 -26.68 -1.77
C ALA A 634 2.35 -25.82 -2.61
N GLN A 635 2.49 -25.93 -3.93
CA GLN A 635 1.73 -25.18 -4.92
C GLN A 635 1.21 -26.14 -5.97
N THR A 636 -0.06 -25.99 -6.33
CA THR A 636 -0.65 -26.75 -7.42
C THR A 636 -0.14 -26.22 -8.77
N PRO A 637 0.04 -27.12 -9.76
CA PRO A 637 0.32 -26.73 -11.13
C PRO A 637 -0.85 -25.91 -11.73
N GLU A 638 -0.58 -25.20 -12.82
CA GLU A 638 -1.57 -24.44 -13.58
C GLU A 638 -2.46 -25.36 -14.44
N GLY A 639 -3.62 -24.86 -14.86
CA GLY A 639 -4.62 -25.67 -15.60
C GLY A 639 -4.05 -26.32 -16.86
N ASP A 640 -3.24 -25.59 -17.61
CA ASP A 640 -2.55 -26.09 -18.81
C ASP A 640 -1.43 -27.10 -18.50
N GLU A 641 -0.99 -27.21 -17.26
CA GLU A 641 0.07 -28.14 -16.85
C GLU A 641 -0.49 -29.50 -16.39
N PHE A 642 -1.69 -29.56 -15.80
CA PHE A 642 -2.29 -30.81 -15.32
C PHE A 642 -3.42 -31.36 -16.19
N ASN A 643 -3.94 -30.59 -17.15
CA ASN A 643 -5.03 -31.06 -18.01
C ASN A 643 -4.55 -32.00 -19.12
N GLU A 644 -5.35 -33.02 -19.40
CA GLU A 644 -5.12 -33.95 -20.51
C GLU A 644 -5.14 -33.21 -21.86
N GLY A 645 -4.16 -33.48 -22.73
CA GLY A 645 -4.00 -32.82 -24.03
C GLY A 645 -3.23 -31.50 -24.02
N LEU A 646 -3.16 -30.81 -22.88
CA LEU A 646 -2.37 -29.58 -22.70
C LEU A 646 -1.02 -29.85 -22.00
N GLY A 647 -1.07 -30.62 -20.92
CA GLY A 647 0.07 -30.92 -20.07
C GLY A 647 0.10 -32.40 -19.71
N ASN A 648 0.27 -32.68 -18.42
CA ASN A 648 0.42 -34.03 -17.90
C ASN A 648 -0.59 -34.29 -16.77
N PRO A 649 -1.61 -35.15 -16.96
CA PRO A 649 -2.58 -35.48 -15.91
C PRO A 649 -1.97 -36.19 -14.69
N ASN A 650 -0.72 -36.66 -14.77
CA ASN A 650 0.01 -37.25 -13.65
C ASN A 650 0.99 -36.29 -12.98
N ILE A 651 1.02 -35.02 -13.37
CA ILE A 651 1.85 -33.99 -12.76
C ILE A 651 1.53 -33.89 -11.25
N LYS A 652 2.55 -33.59 -10.47
CA LYS A 652 2.49 -33.43 -9.02
C LYS A 652 2.67 -31.98 -8.63
N SER A 653 2.22 -31.66 -7.42
CA SER A 653 2.36 -30.33 -6.86
C SER A 653 3.82 -30.00 -6.62
N GLU A 654 4.20 -28.78 -6.98
CA GLU A 654 5.52 -28.22 -6.70
C GLU A 654 5.69 -28.02 -5.19
N ARG A 655 6.93 -28.16 -4.70
CA ARG A 655 7.21 -28.10 -3.27
C ARG A 655 8.39 -27.18 -2.99
N GLY A 656 8.40 -26.57 -1.82
CA GLY A 656 9.50 -25.69 -1.44
C GLY A 656 9.73 -25.56 0.06
N TRP A 657 11.00 -25.46 0.42
CA TRP A 657 11.46 -25.17 1.76
C TRP A 657 11.93 -23.74 1.83
N HIS A 658 11.36 -22.95 2.75
CA HIS A 658 11.75 -21.56 2.95
C HIS A 658 12.44 -21.38 4.29
N LEU A 659 13.69 -20.94 4.26
CA LEU A 659 14.47 -20.53 5.42
C LEU A 659 14.71 -19.03 5.35
N SER A 660 14.46 -18.32 6.45
CA SER A 660 14.94 -16.95 6.60
C SER A 660 15.36 -16.62 8.03
N ALA A 661 16.27 -15.69 8.14
CA ALA A 661 16.72 -15.12 9.41
C ALA A 661 16.97 -13.62 9.22
N GLY A 662 16.77 -12.82 10.25
CA GLY A 662 16.93 -11.38 10.14
C GLY A 662 16.91 -10.66 11.48
N THR A 663 16.91 -9.34 11.36
CA THR A 663 16.94 -8.40 12.47
C THR A 663 16.04 -7.21 12.18
N GLU A 664 15.37 -6.71 13.22
CA GLU A 664 14.73 -5.39 13.23
C GLU A 664 15.45 -4.57 14.29
N TYR A 665 16.02 -3.44 13.89
CA TYR A 665 16.76 -2.54 14.78
C TYR A 665 16.18 -1.12 14.70
N LYS A 666 15.65 -0.66 15.82
CA LYS A 666 15.19 0.72 15.99
C LYS A 666 16.39 1.61 16.30
N ILE A 667 16.84 2.39 15.33
CA ILE A 667 18.00 3.28 15.48
C ILE A 667 17.59 4.54 16.26
N THR A 668 16.42 5.10 15.93
CA THR A 668 15.77 6.19 16.67
C THR A 668 14.25 5.95 16.72
N GLU A 669 13.47 6.82 17.37
CA GLU A 669 11.99 6.72 17.32
C GLU A 669 11.41 6.77 15.90
N SER A 670 12.13 7.36 14.95
CA SER A 670 11.64 7.56 13.57
C SER A 670 12.47 6.84 12.51
N LEU A 671 13.68 6.38 12.84
CA LEU A 671 14.58 5.67 11.93
C LEU A 671 14.72 4.20 12.36
N ALA A 672 14.43 3.28 11.45
CA ALA A 672 14.52 1.84 11.69
C ALA A 672 15.27 1.14 10.55
N PHE A 673 15.95 0.06 10.90
CA PHE A 673 16.64 -0.83 9.98
C PHE A 673 16.03 -2.24 10.08
N ASP A 674 15.72 -2.85 8.94
CA ASP A 674 15.35 -4.27 8.83
C ASP A 674 16.31 -4.94 7.85
N GLY A 675 17.00 -5.97 8.31
CA GLY A 675 17.92 -6.77 7.51
C GLY A 675 17.52 -8.23 7.58
N SER A 676 17.50 -8.93 6.45
CA SER A 676 17.20 -10.37 6.42
C SER A 676 17.98 -11.12 5.34
N VAL A 677 18.37 -12.35 5.67
CA VAL A 677 18.89 -13.33 4.72
C VAL A 677 17.83 -14.40 4.47
N PHE A 678 17.82 -14.96 3.27
CA PHE A 678 16.87 -16.00 2.90
C PHE A 678 17.50 -17.06 2.00
N TYR A 679 16.92 -18.26 2.08
CA TYR A 679 17.19 -19.39 1.20
C TYR A 679 15.87 -20.12 0.93
N LYS A 680 15.54 -20.31 -0.34
CA LYS A 680 14.40 -21.08 -0.82
C LYS A 680 14.94 -22.23 -1.66
N ASP A 681 14.53 -23.45 -1.33
CA ASP A 681 14.83 -24.65 -2.09
C ASP A 681 13.53 -25.16 -2.70
N PHE A 682 13.54 -25.48 -3.99
CA PHE A 682 12.36 -25.93 -4.71
C PHE A 682 12.62 -27.28 -5.36
N ASP A 683 11.64 -28.17 -5.25
CA ASP A 683 11.65 -29.46 -5.90
C ASP A 683 10.32 -29.72 -6.60
N ARG A 684 10.35 -30.65 -7.56
CA ARG A 684 9.20 -30.97 -8.43
C ARG A 684 8.69 -29.77 -9.21
N LEU A 685 9.57 -28.84 -9.58
CA LEU A 685 9.18 -27.73 -10.45
C LEU A 685 8.73 -28.28 -11.80
N VAL A 686 7.65 -27.69 -12.32
CA VAL A 686 7.13 -28.04 -13.64
C VAL A 686 8.06 -27.48 -14.71
N ARG A 687 8.38 -28.28 -15.72
CA ARG A 687 9.14 -27.86 -16.91
C ARG A 687 8.54 -28.46 -18.17
N ARG A 688 8.83 -27.90 -19.35
CA ARG A 688 8.51 -28.58 -20.62
C ARG A 688 9.40 -29.77 -20.88
N VAL A 689 8.84 -30.70 -21.64
CA VAL A 689 9.55 -31.77 -22.32
C VAL A 689 9.08 -31.81 -23.77
N ASP A 690 9.99 -32.15 -24.69
CA ASP A 690 9.68 -32.37 -26.11
C ASP A 690 8.98 -33.73 -26.29
N ASP A 691 7.80 -33.85 -25.69
CA ASP A 691 6.89 -35.00 -25.84
C ASP A 691 5.47 -34.48 -26.09
N PRO A 692 4.87 -34.74 -27.27
CA PRO A 692 3.54 -34.25 -27.59
C PRO A 692 2.43 -34.84 -26.70
N ALA A 693 2.65 -35.98 -26.05
CA ALA A 693 1.66 -36.66 -25.20
C ALA A 693 1.68 -36.19 -23.75
N VAL A 694 2.83 -35.78 -23.23
CA VAL A 694 3.00 -35.45 -21.80
C VAL A 694 3.37 -33.98 -21.58
N ARG A 695 4.04 -33.31 -22.54
CA ARG A 695 4.37 -31.86 -22.64
C ARG A 695 5.05 -31.18 -21.45
N VAL A 696 4.92 -31.72 -20.23
CA VAL A 696 5.51 -31.26 -18.97
C VAL A 696 5.81 -32.41 -18.01
N ASP A 697 6.83 -32.24 -17.18
CA ASP A 697 7.14 -33.13 -16.05
C ASP A 697 7.57 -32.35 -14.79
N ASN A 698 7.82 -33.07 -13.68
CA ASN A 698 8.30 -32.51 -12.41
C ASN A 698 9.79 -32.82 -12.12
N GLN A 699 10.67 -32.89 -13.13
CA GLN A 699 12.11 -33.13 -12.89
C GLN A 699 12.86 -31.85 -12.49
N GLY A 700 12.27 -30.68 -12.71
CA GLY A 700 12.88 -29.39 -12.39
C GLY A 700 13.13 -29.22 -10.90
N ILE A 701 14.27 -28.61 -10.57
CA ILE A 701 14.55 -28.09 -9.24
C ILE A 701 14.99 -26.62 -9.32
N GLY A 702 14.85 -25.91 -8.22
CA GLY A 702 15.20 -24.49 -8.17
C GLY A 702 15.75 -24.08 -6.82
N ARG A 703 16.49 -22.97 -6.80
CA ARG A 703 16.92 -22.34 -5.55
C ARG A 703 16.92 -20.83 -5.69
N ALA A 704 16.57 -20.13 -4.62
CA ALA A 704 16.65 -18.67 -4.55
C ALA A 704 17.20 -18.24 -3.19
N TYR A 705 18.23 -17.40 -3.18
CA TYR A 705 18.89 -17.00 -1.94
C TYR A 705 19.44 -15.58 -2.03
N GLY A 706 19.55 -14.91 -0.89
CA GLY A 706 19.98 -13.52 -0.88
C GLY A 706 19.91 -12.81 0.46
N LEU A 707 20.16 -11.51 0.38
CA LEU A 707 20.14 -10.52 1.45
C LEU A 707 19.18 -9.40 1.06
N GLU A 708 18.34 -8.98 2.00
CA GLU A 708 17.45 -7.83 1.88
C GLU A 708 17.74 -6.85 3.01
N LEU A 709 17.88 -5.58 2.66
CA LEU A 709 18.12 -4.47 3.58
C LEU A 709 17.04 -3.39 3.37
N LEU A 710 16.50 -2.87 4.45
CA LEU A 710 15.55 -1.77 4.46
C LEU A 710 15.94 -0.78 5.56
N LEU A 711 16.34 0.43 5.17
CA LEU A 711 16.47 1.56 6.07
C LEU A 711 15.25 2.46 5.88
N ARG A 712 14.41 2.60 6.91
CA ARG A 712 13.14 3.31 6.82
C ARG A 712 13.08 4.46 7.81
N GLN A 713 12.75 5.62 7.29
CA GLN A 713 12.42 6.82 8.04
C GLN A 713 10.89 6.96 8.05
N ASN A 714 10.29 6.69 9.20
CA ASN A 714 8.86 6.90 9.44
C ASN A 714 8.52 8.39 9.33
N LEU A 715 7.25 8.66 9.03
CA LEU A 715 6.72 10.02 8.86
C LEU A 715 7.05 10.89 10.06
N THR A 716 7.86 11.92 9.81
CA THR A 716 8.08 13.06 10.70
C THR A 716 7.21 14.23 10.26
N SER A 717 7.33 15.39 10.92
CA SER A 717 6.58 16.60 10.53
C SER A 717 6.88 17.08 9.10
N ARG A 718 8.00 16.67 8.48
CA ARG A 718 8.41 17.12 7.15
C ARG A 718 8.90 16.05 6.20
N PHE A 719 9.43 14.94 6.69
CA PHE A 719 10.10 13.96 5.83
C PHE A 719 9.69 12.53 6.17
N PHE A 720 9.55 11.72 5.13
CA PHE A 720 9.51 10.26 5.22
C PHE A 720 10.16 9.64 3.99
N GLY A 721 10.61 8.39 4.12
CA GLY A 721 11.21 7.68 3.01
C GLY A 721 11.91 6.40 3.44
N TRP A 722 12.45 5.68 2.47
CA TRP A 722 13.25 4.51 2.72
C TRP A 722 14.27 4.23 1.62
N ILE A 723 15.29 3.46 1.99
CA ILE A 723 16.24 2.85 1.10
C ILE A 723 16.05 1.34 1.22
N ALA A 724 15.74 0.70 0.11
CA ALA A 724 15.58 -0.74 0.01
C ALA A 724 16.65 -1.30 -0.92
N TYR A 725 17.33 -2.37 -0.49
CA TYR A 725 18.33 -3.05 -1.30
C TYR A 725 18.16 -4.57 -1.20
N THR A 726 18.25 -5.24 -2.34
CA THR A 726 18.23 -6.70 -2.45
C THR A 726 19.44 -7.14 -3.23
N LEU A 727 20.19 -8.06 -2.66
CA LEU A 727 21.22 -8.84 -3.33
C LEU A 727 20.71 -10.28 -3.36
N GLN A 728 20.43 -10.83 -4.53
CA GLN A 728 19.89 -12.19 -4.64
C GLN A 728 20.45 -12.96 -5.83
N ARG A 729 20.20 -14.27 -5.82
CA ARG A 729 20.44 -15.18 -6.93
C ARG A 729 19.27 -16.17 -6.98
N SER A 730 18.65 -16.34 -8.14
CA SER A 730 17.59 -17.31 -8.41
C SER A 730 17.95 -18.16 -9.61
N GLU A 731 17.95 -19.47 -9.40
CA GLU A 731 18.49 -20.46 -10.31
C GLU A 731 17.57 -21.66 -10.46
N ARG A 732 17.73 -22.35 -11.58
CA ARG A 732 16.98 -23.53 -12.01
C ARG A 732 17.94 -24.59 -12.49
N ARG A 733 17.52 -25.84 -12.37
CA ARG A 733 18.15 -26.99 -13.02
C ARG A 733 17.03 -27.88 -13.54
N ASP A 734 17.00 -28.07 -14.85
CA ASP A 734 15.84 -28.67 -15.52
C ASP A 734 15.83 -30.20 -15.40
N ALA A 735 16.99 -30.85 -15.47
CA ALA A 735 17.08 -32.28 -15.25
C ALA A 735 18.26 -32.71 -14.34
N PRO A 736 18.20 -33.93 -13.75
CA PRO A 736 19.32 -34.50 -13.02
C PRO A 736 20.58 -34.58 -13.90
N GLY A 737 21.66 -33.93 -13.45
CA GLY A 737 22.96 -33.95 -14.14
C GLY A 737 23.22 -32.72 -15.03
N GLU A 738 22.24 -31.85 -15.22
CA GLU A 738 22.41 -30.58 -15.93
C GLU A 738 23.00 -29.49 -15.02
N GLU A 739 23.54 -28.44 -15.64
CA GLU A 739 24.10 -27.28 -14.95
C GLU A 739 22.99 -26.36 -14.40
N TRP A 740 23.36 -25.55 -13.41
CA TRP A 740 22.45 -24.50 -12.92
C TRP A 740 22.40 -23.34 -13.90
N ARG A 741 21.19 -22.92 -14.28
CA ARG A 741 20.94 -21.71 -15.08
C ARG A 741 20.17 -20.67 -14.28
N LEU A 742 20.15 -19.45 -14.79
CA LEU A 742 19.38 -18.35 -14.22
C LEU A 742 17.89 -18.57 -14.43
N PHE A 743 17.10 -18.16 -13.44
CA PHE A 743 15.64 -18.02 -13.58
C PHE A 743 15.29 -16.68 -14.26
N ASP A 744 14.20 -16.62 -15.01
CA ASP A 744 13.75 -15.47 -15.82
C ASP A 744 13.65 -14.16 -15.04
N THR A 745 13.40 -14.26 -13.73
CA THR A 745 13.19 -13.12 -12.84
C THR A 745 14.39 -12.82 -11.97
N ASP A 746 15.55 -13.43 -12.24
CA ASP A 746 16.78 -13.16 -11.51
C ASP A 746 17.24 -11.71 -11.73
N GLN A 747 17.11 -10.94 -10.66
CA GLN A 747 17.63 -9.58 -10.56
C GLN A 747 18.65 -9.54 -9.44
N THR A 748 19.93 -9.68 -9.78
CA THR A 748 21.00 -9.85 -8.80
C THR A 748 21.10 -8.67 -7.84
N HIS A 749 21.08 -7.43 -8.37
CA HIS A 749 21.03 -6.21 -7.58
C HIS A 749 19.69 -5.49 -7.82
N ASN A 750 19.02 -5.10 -6.75
CA ASN A 750 17.84 -4.24 -6.81
C ASN A 750 17.93 -3.18 -5.70
N LEU A 751 18.13 -1.92 -6.09
CA LEU A 751 18.22 -0.75 -5.22
C LEU A 751 17.04 0.19 -5.51
N ILE A 752 16.31 0.53 -4.46
CA ILE A 752 15.18 1.46 -4.51
C ILE A 752 15.39 2.54 -3.43
N LEU A 753 15.23 3.80 -3.83
CA LEU A 753 15.16 4.94 -2.92
C LEU A 753 13.81 5.62 -3.09
N VAL A 754 13.12 5.85 -1.99
CA VAL A 754 11.87 6.62 -1.92
C VAL A 754 12.05 7.70 -0.89
N GLY A 755 11.71 8.94 -1.23
CA GLY A 755 11.77 10.06 -0.29
C GLY A 755 10.69 11.07 -0.59
N GLN A 756 10.12 11.64 0.46
CA GLN A 756 9.15 12.71 0.35
C GLN A 756 9.40 13.79 1.39
N TYR A 757 9.24 15.03 0.94
CA TYR A 757 9.54 16.20 1.72
C TYR A 757 8.44 17.25 1.60
N LYS A 758 7.83 17.59 2.75
CA LYS A 758 6.85 18.66 2.88
C LYS A 758 7.58 20.01 2.90
N LEU A 759 7.69 20.64 1.74
CA LEU A 759 8.40 21.91 1.56
C LEU A 759 7.69 23.06 2.29
N THR A 760 6.37 23.11 2.18
CA THR A 760 5.51 24.08 2.91
C THR A 760 4.24 23.37 3.37
N ARG A 761 3.32 24.08 4.04
CA ARG A 761 2.00 23.52 4.39
C ARG A 761 1.21 23.02 3.16
N LYS A 762 1.44 23.64 2.00
CA LYS A 762 0.68 23.41 0.76
C LYS A 762 1.43 22.63 -0.31
N TRP A 763 2.74 22.42 -0.14
CA TRP A 763 3.59 21.84 -1.19
C TRP A 763 4.38 20.67 -0.64
N THR A 764 4.29 19.54 -1.34
CA THR A 764 5.04 18.31 -1.06
C THR A 764 5.82 17.92 -2.30
N LEU A 765 7.07 17.50 -2.12
CA LEU A 765 7.95 16.99 -3.15
C LEU A 765 8.22 15.51 -2.91
N GLY A 766 8.18 14.70 -3.95
CA GLY A 766 8.49 13.28 -3.91
C GLY A 766 9.59 12.92 -4.89
N LEU A 767 10.43 11.96 -4.49
CA LEU A 767 11.44 11.33 -5.31
C LEU A 767 11.35 9.81 -5.21
N ARG A 768 11.49 9.13 -6.35
CA ARG A 768 11.75 7.69 -6.43
C ARG A 768 12.90 7.41 -7.39
N PHE A 769 13.92 6.69 -6.94
CA PHE A 769 14.98 6.17 -7.80
C PHE A 769 15.02 4.64 -7.72
N ARG A 770 15.20 3.99 -8.88
CA ARG A 770 15.32 2.54 -8.99
C ARG A 770 16.54 2.19 -9.83
N TYR A 771 17.32 1.23 -9.38
CA TYR A 771 18.40 0.58 -10.14
C TYR A 771 18.26 -0.93 -9.99
N VAL A 772 18.23 -1.65 -11.11
CA VAL A 772 18.00 -3.10 -11.13
C VAL A 772 18.91 -3.76 -12.17
N THR A 773 19.53 -4.89 -11.82
CA THR A 773 20.25 -5.73 -12.80
C THR A 773 19.29 -6.14 -13.92
N GLY A 774 19.77 -6.10 -15.17
CA GLY A 774 18.94 -6.48 -16.32
C GLY A 774 18.45 -7.93 -16.25
N ASN A 775 17.24 -8.16 -16.76
CA ASN A 775 16.63 -9.48 -16.78
C ASN A 775 17.45 -10.43 -17.67
N PRO A 776 17.52 -11.74 -17.32
CA PRO A 776 18.04 -12.76 -18.21
C PRO A 776 17.28 -12.83 -19.54
N ASP A 777 17.96 -13.27 -20.59
CA ASP A 777 17.46 -13.38 -21.96
C ASP A 777 18.02 -14.66 -22.60
N THR A 778 17.18 -15.37 -23.36
CA THR A 778 17.59 -16.52 -24.16
C THR A 778 17.79 -16.08 -25.61
N PRO A 779 19.00 -16.17 -26.17
CA PRO A 779 19.25 -15.81 -27.55
C PRO A 779 18.63 -16.85 -28.51
N VAL A 780 18.17 -16.38 -29.66
CA VAL A 780 17.96 -17.24 -30.83
C VAL A 780 19.29 -17.32 -31.56
N GLU A 781 19.81 -18.53 -31.74
CA GLU A 781 21.11 -18.77 -32.37
C GLU A 781 20.98 -19.12 -33.86
N ASP A 782 19.89 -19.77 -34.24
CA ASP A 782 19.64 -20.19 -35.63
C ASP A 782 18.13 -20.32 -35.89
N THR A 783 17.74 -20.56 -37.14
CA THR A 783 16.34 -20.82 -37.53
C THR A 783 16.20 -21.93 -38.56
N ILE A 784 15.11 -22.68 -38.45
CA ILE A 784 14.73 -23.71 -39.42
C ILE A 784 13.46 -23.25 -40.14
N TYR A 785 13.45 -23.35 -41.46
CA TYR A 785 12.23 -23.17 -42.24
C TYR A 785 11.49 -24.51 -42.41
N GLU A 786 10.29 -24.60 -41.84
CA GLU A 786 9.40 -25.76 -41.93
C GLU A 786 8.45 -25.58 -43.12
N ALA A 787 8.81 -26.18 -44.26
CA ALA A 787 8.11 -25.99 -45.52
C ALA A 787 6.65 -26.50 -45.52
N ASP A 788 6.37 -27.56 -44.76
CA ASP A 788 5.02 -28.15 -44.66
C ASP A 788 4.04 -27.21 -43.93
N ALA A 789 4.56 -26.37 -43.04
CA ALA A 789 3.81 -25.41 -42.24
C ALA A 789 4.02 -23.94 -42.67
N ASP A 790 4.83 -23.71 -43.73
CA ASP A 790 5.18 -22.38 -44.26
C ASP A 790 5.60 -21.39 -43.16
N ARG A 791 6.54 -21.81 -42.30
CA ARG A 791 6.97 -21.03 -41.12
C ARG A 791 8.44 -21.19 -40.77
N PHE A 792 8.99 -20.19 -40.08
CA PHE A 792 10.30 -20.27 -39.43
C PHE A 792 10.15 -20.68 -37.97
N VAL A 793 10.97 -21.65 -37.54
CA VAL A 793 11.06 -22.16 -36.16
C VAL A 793 12.43 -21.76 -35.60
N PRO A 794 12.49 -21.02 -34.49
CA PRO A 794 13.75 -20.60 -33.90
C PRO A 794 14.47 -21.76 -33.21
N ILE A 795 15.78 -21.80 -33.32
CA ILE A 795 16.67 -22.62 -32.48
C ILE A 795 17.24 -21.70 -31.40
N TYR A 796 16.89 -21.99 -30.15
CA TYR A 796 17.40 -21.25 -29.00
C TYR A 796 18.79 -21.73 -28.61
N GLY A 797 19.62 -20.79 -28.17
CA GLY A 797 20.84 -21.09 -27.44
C GLY A 797 20.55 -21.46 -25.99
N ASP A 798 21.60 -21.47 -25.17
CA ASP A 798 21.49 -21.75 -23.73
C ASP A 798 20.46 -20.82 -23.06
N THR A 799 19.48 -21.42 -22.37
CA THR A 799 18.39 -20.70 -21.71
C THR A 799 18.92 -19.69 -20.69
N ASN A 800 18.45 -18.44 -20.78
CA ASN A 800 18.84 -17.33 -19.89
C ASN A 800 20.36 -17.08 -19.81
N SER A 801 21.09 -17.39 -20.88
CA SER A 801 22.54 -17.23 -20.97
C SER A 801 23.00 -15.78 -21.14
N GLN A 802 22.11 -14.88 -21.59
CA GLN A 802 22.38 -13.45 -21.76
C GLN A 802 21.60 -12.61 -20.76
N ARG A 803 21.90 -11.31 -20.70
CA ARG A 803 21.15 -10.31 -19.92
C ARG A 803 20.99 -9.03 -20.70
N PHE A 804 19.86 -8.35 -20.49
CA PHE A 804 19.70 -6.97 -20.91
C PHE A 804 20.58 -6.02 -20.08
N ASP A 805 20.74 -4.79 -20.58
CA ASP A 805 21.40 -3.72 -19.83
C ASP A 805 20.67 -3.46 -18.50
N ASN A 806 21.43 -3.02 -17.50
CA ASN A 806 20.88 -2.65 -16.20
C ASN A 806 19.83 -1.53 -16.33
N PHE A 807 18.71 -1.72 -15.65
CA PHE A 807 17.62 -0.76 -15.57
C PHE A 807 17.96 0.33 -14.56
N HIS A 808 17.68 1.59 -14.91
CA HIS A 808 17.52 2.62 -13.88
C HIS A 808 16.49 3.67 -14.27
N GLN A 809 15.74 4.16 -13.28
CA GLN A 809 14.70 5.17 -13.47
C GLN A 809 14.63 6.14 -12.28
N LEU A 810 14.57 7.45 -12.58
CA LEU A 810 14.23 8.51 -11.63
C LEU A 810 12.83 9.02 -11.93
N ASP A 811 11.99 9.09 -10.90
CA ASP A 811 10.65 9.65 -10.93
C ASP A 811 10.54 10.77 -9.90
N LEU A 812 9.85 11.84 -10.27
CA LEU A 812 9.68 13.02 -9.42
C LEU A 812 8.20 13.38 -9.37
N ARG A 813 7.74 13.84 -8.21
CA ARG A 813 6.37 14.28 -8.01
C ARG A 813 6.33 15.59 -7.24
N VAL A 814 5.40 16.46 -7.60
CA VAL A 814 5.04 17.65 -6.83
C VAL A 814 3.54 17.68 -6.60
N ASP A 815 3.13 17.86 -5.36
CA ASP A 815 1.74 17.98 -4.94
C ASP A 815 1.49 19.38 -4.39
N ARG A 816 0.30 19.91 -4.69
CA ARG A 816 -0.23 21.15 -4.12
C ARG A 816 -1.61 20.93 -3.52
N GLU A 817 -1.78 21.37 -2.28
CA GLU A 817 -3.02 21.23 -1.51
C GLU A 817 -3.70 22.59 -1.28
N TRP A 818 -5.03 22.62 -1.41
CA TRP A 818 -5.90 23.73 -1.05
C TRP A 818 -7.04 23.23 -0.16
N THR A 819 -7.16 23.79 1.04
CA THR A 819 -8.20 23.46 2.01
C THR A 819 -9.27 24.55 2.01
N PHE A 820 -10.48 24.21 1.57
CA PHE A 820 -11.66 25.07 1.64
C PHE A 820 -12.50 24.70 2.86
N ASP A 821 -13.55 25.46 3.15
CA ASP A 821 -14.37 25.27 4.34
C ASP A 821 -14.99 23.87 4.41
N THR A 822 -15.48 23.39 3.27
CA THR A 822 -16.32 22.19 3.18
C THR A 822 -15.78 21.10 2.27
N TRP A 823 -14.58 21.29 1.71
CA TRP A 823 -13.90 20.34 0.84
C TRP A 823 -12.41 20.68 0.69
N ARG A 824 -11.62 19.75 0.16
CA ARG A 824 -10.19 19.91 -0.13
C ARG A 824 -9.91 19.59 -1.59
N LEU A 825 -8.99 20.33 -2.19
CA LEU A 825 -8.44 20.06 -3.51
C LEU A 825 -6.96 19.71 -3.38
N THR A 826 -6.53 18.62 -4.01
CA THR A 826 -5.13 18.32 -4.27
C THR A 826 -4.90 18.26 -5.77
N ALA A 827 -3.87 18.94 -6.27
CA ALA A 827 -3.38 18.77 -7.63
C ALA A 827 -1.93 18.30 -7.60
N TYR A 828 -1.55 17.46 -8.55
CA TYR A 828 -0.19 16.93 -8.61
C TYR A 828 0.33 16.84 -10.04
N LEU A 829 1.66 16.91 -10.17
CA LEU A 829 2.40 16.54 -11.36
C LEU A 829 3.39 15.45 -11.00
N ASP A 830 3.24 14.27 -11.59
CA ASP A 830 4.09 13.10 -11.44
C ASP A 830 4.81 12.85 -12.78
N VAL A 831 6.13 12.87 -12.78
CA VAL A 831 6.95 12.66 -13.97
C VAL A 831 7.76 11.39 -13.79
N ARG A 832 7.38 10.36 -14.54
CA ARG A 832 8.09 9.07 -14.58
C ARG A 832 9.24 9.13 -15.58
N ASN A 833 10.37 8.49 -15.27
CA ASN A 833 11.55 8.39 -16.15
C ASN A 833 12.05 9.77 -16.62
N VAL A 834 12.36 10.66 -15.66
CA VAL A 834 12.66 12.10 -15.88
C VAL A 834 13.76 12.34 -16.91
N TYR A 835 14.81 11.50 -16.92
CA TYR A 835 15.91 11.62 -17.90
C TYR A 835 15.67 10.81 -19.19
N ASN A 836 14.47 10.26 -19.38
CA ASN A 836 14.02 9.54 -20.57
C ASN A 836 15.00 8.45 -21.05
N ARG A 837 15.46 7.58 -20.13
CA ARG A 837 16.37 6.49 -20.48
C ARG A 837 15.61 5.41 -21.22
N ALA A 838 16.20 4.92 -22.30
CA ALA A 838 15.76 3.74 -23.04
C ALA A 838 16.14 2.47 -22.25
N ASN A 839 15.24 2.02 -21.37
CA ASN A 839 15.41 0.78 -20.61
C ASN A 839 14.94 -0.41 -21.46
N ALA A 840 15.85 -1.24 -21.94
CA ALA A 840 15.48 -2.46 -22.67
C ALA A 840 14.96 -3.53 -21.69
N SER A 841 13.90 -4.24 -22.06
CA SER A 841 13.28 -5.24 -21.18
C SER A 841 12.85 -6.54 -21.86
N ALA A 842 12.83 -6.58 -23.19
CA ALA A 842 12.62 -7.78 -23.98
C ALA A 842 13.26 -7.59 -25.36
N ARG A 843 13.25 -8.63 -26.19
CA ARG A 843 13.73 -8.60 -27.57
C ARG A 843 12.60 -8.98 -28.52
N ASN A 844 12.48 -8.24 -29.63
CA ASN A 844 11.57 -8.55 -30.71
C ASN A 844 12.38 -9.02 -31.91
N TYR A 845 12.04 -10.19 -32.45
CA TYR A 845 12.61 -10.72 -33.68
C TYR A 845 11.71 -10.42 -34.87
N ASN A 846 12.29 -10.35 -36.08
CA ASN A 846 11.53 -10.38 -37.33
C ASN A 846 11.00 -11.80 -37.62
N TYR A 847 10.18 -11.94 -38.68
CA TYR A 847 9.49 -13.22 -39.00
C TYR A 847 10.42 -14.44 -39.10
N ASP A 848 11.60 -14.25 -39.68
CA ASP A 848 12.58 -15.31 -39.93
C ASP A 848 13.71 -15.35 -38.88
N PHE A 849 13.54 -14.58 -37.79
CA PHE A 849 14.49 -14.36 -36.69
C PHE A 849 15.92 -13.98 -37.10
N SER A 850 16.13 -13.53 -38.34
CA SER A 850 17.44 -13.06 -38.83
C SER A 850 17.86 -11.72 -38.22
N GLU A 851 16.90 -10.91 -37.79
CA GLU A 851 17.13 -9.61 -37.16
C GLU A 851 16.36 -9.50 -35.83
N SER A 852 16.91 -8.70 -34.92
CA SER A 852 16.25 -8.42 -33.65
C SER A 852 16.43 -6.97 -33.23
N MET A 853 15.46 -6.47 -32.45
CA MET A 853 15.52 -5.16 -31.83
C MET A 853 15.12 -5.24 -30.35
N PRO A 854 15.76 -4.46 -29.46
CA PRO A 854 15.33 -4.37 -28.08
C PRO A 854 13.96 -3.69 -27.98
N ARG A 855 13.09 -4.26 -27.16
CA ARG A 855 11.85 -3.62 -26.70
C ARG A 855 12.18 -2.75 -25.50
N PHE A 856 11.88 -1.46 -25.62
CA PHE A 856 12.08 -0.51 -24.54
C PHE A 856 10.84 -0.35 -23.68
N GLU A 857 11.07 -0.12 -22.40
CA GLU A 857 10.09 0.33 -21.42
C GLU A 857 9.49 1.69 -21.77
N ILE A 858 8.43 2.05 -21.03
CA ILE A 858 7.77 3.34 -21.21
C ILE A 858 8.78 4.49 -21.00
N PRO A 859 8.82 5.46 -21.94
CA PRO A 859 9.69 6.64 -21.88
C PRO A 859 9.25 7.59 -20.76
N VAL A 860 9.66 8.85 -20.82
CA VAL A 860 9.15 9.88 -19.94
C VAL A 860 7.62 9.97 -20.01
N VAL A 861 6.95 9.94 -18.87
CA VAL A 861 5.49 10.11 -18.77
C VAL A 861 5.17 11.20 -17.76
N PRO A 862 4.76 12.41 -18.19
CA PRO A 862 4.15 13.39 -17.32
C PRO A 862 2.69 13.03 -17.08
N SER A 863 2.29 12.98 -15.82
CA SER A 863 0.94 12.70 -15.36
C SER A 863 0.48 13.84 -14.45
N PHE A 864 -0.57 14.53 -14.87
CA PHE A 864 -1.22 15.54 -14.06
C PHE A 864 -2.49 14.95 -13.47
N GLY A 865 -2.74 15.17 -12.18
CA GLY A 865 -3.99 14.73 -11.56
C GLY A 865 -4.54 15.72 -10.55
N VAL A 866 -5.85 15.63 -10.35
CA VAL A 866 -6.63 16.42 -9.40
C VAL A 866 -7.53 15.52 -8.58
N ARG A 867 -7.72 15.88 -7.31
CA ARG A 867 -8.56 15.16 -6.37
C ARG A 867 -9.30 16.16 -5.50
N GLY A 868 -10.63 16.13 -5.56
CA GLY A 868 -11.51 16.89 -4.68
C GLY A 868 -12.17 15.96 -3.67
N GLU A 869 -12.07 16.25 -2.38
CA GLU A 869 -12.65 15.43 -1.31
C GLU A 869 -13.41 16.27 -0.27
N PHE A 870 -14.44 15.70 0.35
CA PHE A 870 -15.40 16.41 1.21
C PHE A 870 -15.90 15.57 2.39
#